data_AF-A0A3S0WUJ1-F1
#
_entry.id   AF-A0A3S0WUJ1-F1
#
_cell.length_a   1.000
_cell.length_b   1.000
_cell.length_c   1.000
_cell.angle_alpha   90.00
_cell.angle_beta   90.00
_cell.angle_gamma   90.00
#
_symmetry.space_group_name_H-M   'P 1'
#
loop_
_entity.id
_entity.type
_entity.pdbx_description
1 polymer ?
#
loop_
_entity_poly.entity_id
_entity_poly.type
_entity_poly.pdbx_seq_one_letter_code
_entity_poly.pdbx_strand_id
1 'polypeptide(L)'
;MTDTGPRIYNLFPTLVGPVRDWAGHLPRIQGMGFDWVFLNPIHQPGFSGSLYAVKDPYRLHDRLRDGATESDGDLLRGFIREAARHGQSVMLDLVINHTSRDALLVGEHPDWYRRGPDGDLHSPGAVDPADTSKVTVWGDLATLDYGRADARAGLVEYWTRYLRHYVGLGVKGFRCDAAYQVPAEVWRSLIDAARSWDPEIKFFAETLGCTVEQVRDLCGAGFDFLFNSAKWWDFKADWLLDQYEAFRWIAPSVAFPESHDTDRLAAEVGSQDHVRLAAQMKMHYLFAASFSTGIMMPVGFEYGFTRKLDVVTMTPADWEQPKLDLTGFIGAVNAMKAATPALNVEGPLRRITAPHSPVLGLLRTVDGAAPDSADGAAILLLNPDENRSHAIDPGPLLAATGGIFRAFEDATPEAEPQPFEPGAPLTLRPLELRVFRAEAAQSRPVELHDVEERGWMDKIAAGRMTIESVYPELDGGRFAIKRVVGDVMDVWADIFTDGTFVLAAVVTYKPVDEEVWHETPMTLVENDRWVGKVPLTRNTRYVYSILAWRDVWESWRADFKKKVDVGMTVDLELIEGRRFIEHAITLNEAEGRAALRVVVDRMQQLSGQELIDYALSDEPRQAMAAYGERQYLSRYVRELEVYVDRTAGAYSAWFEIFPRSASPDPSRPGTFDDVVGLLPMVRDMGFDVLYFPPIHPIGRAFRKGRNNTLNPGPDDPGVPYAIGAEEGGHDAIDPMIGDFEGFRRLVREAKKHGLEIALDFAVQCSPDHPWVKEHPHWFYWRPDGTIRYAENPPKKYQDIVNVSFYRESYPDLWYALRDVVLLWCREGVRIFRVDNPHTKPFPFWEWMIREVQDRYPDALFLAEAFTRPKLMKRLAKVGYTQSYSYFTWRNTKAELTEYLTELTQSESKEYMRPNFFANTPDILPPILTEGGRPAHMSRAVLAATLGGVYGLYGPYLLCEAEAYPGKPEYNHSEKYEIRHWNWDAPGNIRGYVTAINRIRRENPALQSFTNLKFYNAYDDNILLYGKMTAAKDNVILIAVNLDPHGGHGGTIEVPLWELGLPDGAHVQVEDLFSGHRFTWIGKFQHVWLDPQNPAAIWRITPPGV
;
A
#
# COMPACT_ATOMS: atom_id res chain seq x y z
N MET A 1 37.53 4.50 31.88
CA MET A 1 36.19 3.89 31.81
C MET A 1 35.24 5.05 31.80
N THR A 2 34.46 5.18 30.73
CA THR A 2 33.44 6.22 30.56
C THR A 2 32.53 6.23 31.78
N ASP A 3 32.44 7.38 32.46
CA ASP A 3 31.58 7.60 33.63
C ASP A 3 30.13 7.26 33.24
N THR A 4 29.72 6.02 33.55
CA THR A 4 28.35 5.58 33.36
C THR A 4 27.45 6.36 34.29
N GLY A 5 26.27 6.78 33.82
CA GLY A 5 25.33 7.53 34.63
C GLY A 5 25.00 6.84 35.97
N PRO A 6 24.95 7.59 37.09
CA PRO A 6 24.83 7.02 38.43
C PRO A 6 23.42 6.52 38.70
N ARG A 7 23.31 5.45 39.49
CA ARG A 7 22.05 4.89 39.98
C ARG A 7 22.02 5.03 41.49
N ILE A 8 21.22 5.98 41.96
CA ILE A 8 21.25 6.48 43.33
C ILE A 8 20.02 6.00 44.10
N TYR A 9 20.25 5.35 45.24
CA TYR A 9 19.21 5.00 46.20
C TYR A 9 19.27 5.94 47.40
N ASN A 10 18.19 6.69 47.66
CA ASN A 10 18.11 7.57 48.82
C ASN A 10 17.59 6.83 50.06
N LEU A 11 18.47 6.61 51.04
CA LEU A 11 18.17 5.97 52.32
C LEU A 11 17.88 7.04 53.38
N PHE A 12 16.60 7.22 53.72
CA PHE A 12 16.16 8.30 54.60
C PHE A 12 16.47 8.01 56.09
N PRO A 13 17.37 8.76 56.75
CA PRO A 13 18.05 8.32 57.97
C PRO A 13 17.13 8.15 59.19
N THR A 14 16.20 9.08 59.45
CA THR A 14 15.32 9.00 60.63
C THR A 14 14.21 7.96 60.49
N LEU A 15 13.85 7.60 59.26
CA LEU A 15 12.90 6.52 58.99
C LEU A 15 13.55 5.15 59.24
N VAL A 16 14.82 4.97 58.90
CA VAL A 16 15.51 3.68 59.12
C VAL A 16 16.04 3.52 60.55
N GLY A 17 16.27 4.63 61.27
CA GLY A 17 16.63 4.63 62.68
C GLY A 17 18.12 4.88 62.96
N PRO A 18 18.65 4.39 64.10
CA PRO A 18 20.04 4.60 64.49
C PRO A 18 21.06 4.10 63.46
N VAL A 19 22.24 4.74 63.38
CA VAL A 19 23.24 4.44 62.33
C VAL A 19 23.65 2.97 62.27
N ARG A 20 23.69 2.29 63.42
CA ARG A 20 24.02 0.86 63.50
C ARG A 20 23.08 -0.04 62.68
N ASP A 21 21.86 0.42 62.41
CA ASP A 21 20.85 -0.37 61.70
C ASP A 21 20.92 -0.14 60.18
N TRP A 22 21.62 0.90 59.70
CA TRP A 22 21.62 1.28 58.28
C TRP A 22 22.27 0.22 57.37
N ALA A 23 23.33 -0.44 57.85
CA ALA A 23 24.05 -1.44 57.06
C ALA A 23 23.15 -2.61 56.65
N GLY A 24 22.08 -2.89 57.40
CA GLY A 24 21.10 -3.92 57.06
C GLY A 24 20.37 -3.69 55.73
N HIS A 25 20.38 -2.45 55.21
CA HIS A 25 19.73 -2.13 53.94
C HIS A 25 20.64 -2.25 52.71
N LEU A 26 21.97 -2.33 52.87
CA LEU A 26 22.91 -2.34 51.73
C LEU A 26 22.71 -3.53 50.76
N PRO A 27 22.48 -4.78 51.23
CA PRO A 27 22.32 -5.91 50.31
C PRO A 27 21.11 -5.76 49.38
N ARG A 28 19.97 -5.23 49.88
CA ARG A 28 18.79 -5.03 49.03
C ARG A 28 18.99 -3.89 48.02
N ILE A 29 19.73 -2.84 48.42
CA ILE A 29 20.05 -1.72 47.51
C ILE A 29 20.96 -2.23 46.38
N GLN A 30 21.92 -3.09 46.71
CA GLN A 30 22.82 -3.70 45.73
C GLN A 30 22.06 -4.66 44.80
N GLY A 31 21.13 -5.45 45.34
CA GLY A 31 20.28 -6.36 44.57
C GLY A 31 19.41 -5.65 43.53
N MET A 32 19.04 -4.40 43.78
CA MET A 32 18.35 -3.54 42.81
C MET A 32 19.28 -2.84 41.80
N GLY A 33 20.60 -3.08 41.89
CA GLY A 33 21.58 -2.53 40.95
C GLY A 33 21.93 -1.06 41.18
N PHE A 34 21.70 -0.52 42.37
CA PHE A 34 22.14 0.82 42.74
C PHE A 34 23.60 0.80 43.20
N ASP A 35 24.38 1.75 42.68
CA ASP A 35 25.81 1.92 42.95
C ASP A 35 26.10 3.13 43.86
N TRP A 36 25.09 3.92 44.20
CA TRP A 36 25.18 5.01 45.17
C TRP A 36 24.11 4.93 46.25
N VAL A 37 24.51 5.17 47.50
CA VAL A 37 23.60 5.37 48.64
C VAL A 37 23.66 6.83 49.05
N PHE A 38 22.55 7.54 48.88
CA PHE A 38 22.40 8.92 49.33
C PHE A 38 21.76 8.96 50.71
N LEU A 39 22.31 9.77 51.61
CA LEU A 39 21.75 10.07 52.92
C LEU A 39 21.38 11.56 53.00
N ASN A 40 20.12 11.85 53.32
CA ASN A 40 19.68 13.16 53.79
C ASN A 40 20.49 13.60 55.03
N PRO A 41 20.45 14.89 55.44
CA PRO A 41 21.27 15.37 56.56
C PRO A 41 21.12 14.53 57.84
N ILE A 42 22.26 14.18 58.43
CA ILE A 42 22.37 13.28 59.60
C ILE A 42 22.76 14.01 60.89
N HIS A 43 22.94 15.33 60.77
CA HIS A 43 23.53 16.19 61.78
C HIS A 43 22.54 16.57 62.87
N GLN A 44 23.03 17.02 64.03
CA GLN A 44 22.19 17.48 65.13
C GLN A 44 21.33 18.67 64.68
N PRO A 45 19.98 18.54 64.69
CA PRO A 45 19.11 19.60 64.25
C PRO A 45 18.93 20.65 65.35
N GLY A 46 18.50 21.84 64.95
CA GLY A 46 18.13 22.93 65.83
C GLY A 46 16.76 22.75 66.48
N PHE A 47 16.24 23.82 67.06
CA PHE A 47 15.03 23.75 67.89
C PHE A 47 13.77 23.22 67.17
N SER A 48 13.71 23.31 65.83
CA SER A 48 12.59 22.79 65.02
C SER A 48 12.64 21.27 64.84
N GLY A 49 13.81 20.64 65.03
CA GLY A 49 14.02 19.21 64.78
C GLY A 49 14.11 18.81 63.31
N SER A 50 14.05 19.76 62.36
CA SER A 50 14.20 19.49 60.93
C SER A 50 15.62 19.05 60.60
N LEU A 51 15.75 17.98 59.80
CA LEU A 51 17.06 17.51 59.32
C LEU A 51 17.83 18.58 58.55
N TYR A 52 17.13 19.46 57.83
CA TYR A 52 17.75 20.55 57.06
C TYR A 52 18.02 21.80 57.92
N ALA A 53 17.45 21.88 59.12
CA ALA A 53 17.77 22.91 60.11
C ALA A 53 18.98 22.48 60.96
N VAL A 54 20.16 22.41 60.36
CA VAL A 54 21.37 21.90 61.04
C VAL A 54 21.87 22.89 62.09
N LYS A 55 22.01 22.42 63.34
CA LYS A 55 22.56 23.20 64.47
C LYS A 55 24.04 22.97 64.70
N ASP A 56 24.48 21.72 64.63
CA ASP A 56 25.89 21.32 64.70
C ASP A 56 26.19 20.29 63.61
N PRO A 57 26.94 20.66 62.55
CA PRO A 57 27.22 19.77 61.42
C PRO A 57 28.31 18.71 61.72
N TYR A 58 28.91 18.70 62.91
CA TYR A 58 29.91 17.70 63.31
C TYR A 58 29.41 16.70 64.35
N ARG A 59 28.20 16.91 64.87
CA ARG A 59 27.54 16.01 65.81
C ARG A 59 26.37 15.31 65.13
N LEU A 60 26.22 14.00 65.33
CA LEU A 60 25.06 13.27 64.84
C LEU A 60 23.81 13.68 65.63
N HIS A 61 22.67 13.64 64.94
CA HIS A 61 21.38 13.76 65.60
C HIS A 61 21.24 12.72 66.71
N ASP A 62 20.84 13.14 67.91
CA ASP A 62 20.67 12.27 69.08
C ASP A 62 19.83 11.01 68.80
N ARG A 63 18.77 11.11 67.98
CA ARG A 63 17.92 9.97 67.57
C ARG A 63 18.69 8.93 66.76
N LEU A 64 19.74 9.34 66.05
CA LEU A 64 20.58 8.47 65.24
C LEU A 64 21.71 7.82 66.06
N ARG A 65 22.03 8.38 67.23
CA ARG A 65 23.01 7.81 68.17
C ARG A 65 22.41 6.74 69.08
N ASP A 66 21.20 6.97 69.60
CA ASP A 66 20.48 6.09 70.53
C ASP A 66 21.33 5.58 71.72
N GLY A 67 21.95 6.50 72.46
CA GLY A 67 22.72 6.19 73.67
C GLY A 67 24.06 5.49 73.43
N ALA A 68 24.54 5.42 72.17
CA ALA A 68 25.82 4.80 71.84
C ALA A 68 27.01 5.47 72.57
N THR A 69 27.91 4.62 73.07
CA THR A 69 29.14 5.04 73.77
C THR A 69 30.24 5.48 72.81
N GLU A 70 30.14 5.08 71.54
CA GLU A 70 31.08 5.33 70.47
C GLU A 70 31.00 6.78 69.93
N SER A 71 32.09 7.24 69.31
CA SER A 71 32.14 8.56 68.68
C SER A 71 31.35 8.60 67.37
N ASP A 72 30.79 9.77 67.01
CA ASP A 72 29.97 9.93 65.81
C ASP A 72 30.71 9.53 64.52
N GLY A 73 32.00 9.89 64.43
CA GLY A 73 32.83 9.57 63.27
C GLY A 73 33.08 8.07 63.08
N ASP A 74 33.17 7.30 64.16
CA ASP A 74 33.40 5.84 64.08
C ASP A 74 32.15 5.11 63.58
N LEU A 75 30.96 5.54 64.01
CA LEU A 75 29.70 5.00 63.53
C LEU A 75 29.56 5.20 62.01
N LEU A 76 29.80 6.42 61.52
CA LEU A 76 29.69 6.72 60.09
C LEU A 76 30.75 6.00 59.24
N ARG A 77 31.99 5.97 59.71
CA ARG A 77 33.06 5.26 59.01
C ARG A 77 32.77 3.76 58.90
N GLY A 78 32.14 3.18 59.93
CA GLY A 78 31.68 1.79 59.91
C GLY A 78 30.70 1.54 58.77
N PHE A 79 29.66 2.36 58.67
CA PHE A 79 28.65 2.24 57.62
C PHE A 79 29.24 2.44 56.21
N ILE A 80 30.04 3.50 56.00
CA ILE A 80 30.61 3.82 54.69
C ILE A 80 31.50 2.69 54.16
N ARG A 81 32.30 2.05 55.02
CA ARG A 81 33.12 0.91 54.62
C ARG A 81 32.28 -0.29 54.20
N GLU A 82 31.17 -0.52 54.89
CA GLU A 82 30.30 -1.63 54.54
C GLU A 82 29.59 -1.36 53.21
N ALA A 83 29.13 -0.13 52.97
CA ALA A 83 28.60 0.28 51.67
C ALA A 83 29.61 0.05 50.54
N ALA A 84 30.88 0.43 50.75
CA ALA A 84 31.94 0.20 49.77
C ALA A 84 32.18 -1.30 49.50
N ARG A 85 32.03 -2.18 50.49
CA ARG A 85 32.12 -3.65 50.28
C ARG A 85 30.98 -4.18 49.42
N HIS A 86 29.82 -3.55 49.51
CA HIS A 86 28.69 -3.81 48.60
C HIS A 86 28.82 -3.08 47.26
N GLY A 87 29.99 -2.47 46.97
CA GLY A 87 30.24 -1.74 45.73
C GLY A 87 29.45 -0.44 45.62
N GLN A 88 29.03 0.12 46.76
CA GLN A 88 28.24 1.34 46.82
C GLN A 88 29.04 2.50 47.37
N SER A 89 29.02 3.61 46.65
CA SER A 89 29.55 4.87 47.12
C SER A 89 28.52 5.59 47.98
N VAL A 90 28.95 6.13 49.12
CA VAL A 90 28.06 6.90 50.00
C VAL A 90 28.15 8.38 49.66
N MET A 91 26.98 9.00 49.51
CA MET A 91 26.80 10.42 49.29
C MET A 91 26.04 11.05 50.44
N LEU A 92 26.47 12.24 50.85
CA LEU A 92 25.78 13.05 51.87
C LEU A 92 25.17 14.30 51.26
N ASP A 93 24.13 14.79 51.90
CA ASP A 93 23.58 16.10 51.57
C ASP A 93 24.43 17.21 52.17
N LEU A 94 24.80 18.16 51.32
CA LEU A 94 25.63 19.31 51.67
C LEU A 94 24.75 20.57 51.67
N VAL A 95 24.26 20.91 52.87
CA VAL A 95 23.40 22.07 53.11
C VAL A 95 24.26 23.23 53.58
N ILE A 96 24.61 24.13 52.65
CA ILE A 96 25.50 25.27 52.95
C ILE A 96 24.90 26.62 52.60
N ASN A 97 23.70 26.68 52.00
CA ASN A 97 22.95 27.92 51.81
C ASN A 97 22.40 28.49 53.14
N HIS A 98 22.18 27.65 54.16
CA HIS A 98 21.61 28.05 55.46
C HIS A 98 22.02 27.12 56.62
N THR A 99 21.70 27.50 57.86
CA THR A 99 21.74 26.64 59.07
C THR A 99 20.47 26.84 59.91
N SER A 100 20.28 26.14 61.04
CA SER A 100 19.25 26.52 62.02
C SER A 100 19.58 27.85 62.69
N ARG A 101 18.55 28.58 63.14
CA ARG A 101 18.74 29.87 63.86
C ARG A 101 19.40 29.74 65.22
N ASP A 102 19.27 28.60 65.90
CA ASP A 102 19.97 28.33 67.17
C ASP A 102 21.26 27.51 66.99
N ALA A 103 21.81 27.52 65.78
CA ALA A 103 23.06 26.82 65.47
C ALA A 103 24.24 27.33 66.31
N LEU A 104 25.21 26.45 66.59
CA LEU A 104 26.46 26.85 67.26
C LEU A 104 27.20 27.92 66.46
N LEU A 105 27.18 27.77 65.13
CA LEU A 105 27.79 28.72 64.22
C LEU A 105 27.14 30.11 64.27
N VAL A 106 25.84 30.21 64.56
CA VAL A 106 25.18 31.50 64.80
C VAL A 106 25.70 32.16 66.07
N GLY A 107 25.98 31.39 67.12
CA GLY A 107 26.52 31.91 68.39
C GLY A 107 28.01 32.29 68.30
N GLU A 108 28.78 31.55 67.50
CA GLU A 108 30.22 31.74 67.32
C GLU A 108 30.54 32.84 66.28
N HIS A 109 29.76 32.86 65.19
CA HIS A 109 29.95 33.75 64.04
C HIS A 109 28.62 34.36 63.56
N PRO A 110 27.94 35.14 64.42
CA PRO A 110 26.64 35.75 64.10
C PRO A 110 26.68 36.73 62.91
N ASP A 111 27.87 37.19 62.52
CA ASP A 111 28.16 38.14 61.44
C ASP A 111 28.27 37.48 60.05
N TRP A 112 28.32 36.15 59.97
CA TRP A 112 28.30 35.39 58.70
C TRP A 112 26.90 35.16 58.14
N TYR A 113 25.88 35.55 58.91
CA TYR A 113 24.49 35.37 58.56
C TYR A 113 23.88 36.67 58.06
N ARG A 114 22.94 36.53 57.12
CA ARG A 114 22.10 37.66 56.72
C ARG A 114 21.17 38.04 57.85
N ARG A 115 21.00 39.35 58.04
CA ARG A 115 20.09 39.92 59.04
C ARG A 115 18.98 40.70 58.37
N GLY A 116 17.79 40.59 58.95
CA GLY A 116 16.62 41.36 58.60
C GLY A 116 16.69 42.80 59.13
N PRO A 117 15.71 43.65 58.79
CA PRO A 117 15.73 45.09 59.09
C PRO A 117 15.70 45.43 60.60
N ASP A 118 15.06 44.57 61.38
CA ASP A 118 14.93 44.55 62.84
C ASP A 118 16.20 44.01 63.53
N GLY A 119 17.22 43.62 62.77
CA GLY A 119 18.52 43.15 63.25
C GLY A 119 18.55 41.66 63.60
N ASP A 120 17.41 40.97 63.52
CA ASP A 120 17.29 39.53 63.72
C ASP A 120 17.77 38.74 62.47
N LEU A 121 17.95 37.43 62.59
CA LEU A 121 18.45 36.59 61.50
C LEU A 121 17.43 36.44 60.38
N HIS A 122 17.90 36.58 59.14
CA HIS A 122 17.08 36.43 57.95
C HIS A 122 16.84 34.96 57.64
N SER A 123 15.56 34.59 57.50
CA SER A 123 15.15 33.25 57.13
C SER A 123 15.01 33.09 55.60
N PRO A 124 15.54 32.00 55.02
CA PRO A 124 15.35 31.67 53.62
C PRO A 124 13.89 31.28 53.36
N GLY A 125 13.49 31.32 52.09
CA GLY A 125 12.16 30.89 51.67
C GLY A 125 12.13 30.55 50.19
N ALA A 126 11.02 29.95 49.78
CA ALA A 126 10.73 29.62 48.39
C ALA A 126 9.44 30.31 47.95
N VAL A 127 9.44 30.81 46.72
CA VAL A 127 8.27 31.37 46.05
C VAL A 127 7.72 30.31 45.10
N ASP A 128 6.42 30.07 45.14
CA ASP A 128 5.77 29.12 44.22
C ASP A 128 5.91 29.65 42.77
N PRO A 129 6.53 28.88 41.85
CA PRO A 129 6.77 29.32 40.48
C PRO A 129 5.50 29.34 39.62
N ALA A 130 4.43 28.65 40.02
CA ALA A 130 3.13 28.71 39.36
C ALA A 130 2.21 29.82 39.93
N ASP A 131 2.45 30.24 41.18
CA ASP A 131 1.75 31.36 41.82
C ASP A 131 2.70 32.17 42.72
N THR A 132 3.34 33.18 42.13
CA THR A 132 4.38 33.97 42.80
C THR A 132 3.90 34.78 44.01
N SER A 133 2.59 34.78 44.30
CA SER A 133 2.02 35.37 45.52
C SER A 133 2.16 34.47 46.75
N LYS A 134 2.40 33.16 46.56
CA LYS A 134 2.61 32.19 47.64
C LYS A 134 4.10 32.09 47.96
N VAL A 135 4.49 32.72 49.05
CA VAL A 135 5.86 32.71 49.55
C VAL A 135 5.91 31.92 50.86
N THR A 136 6.65 30.82 50.86
CA THR A 136 6.90 30.00 52.06
C THR A 136 8.23 30.43 52.67
N VAL A 137 8.18 31.08 53.84
CA VAL A 137 9.39 31.46 54.59
C VAL A 137 9.66 30.42 55.66
N TRP A 138 10.87 29.86 55.69
CA TRP A 138 11.28 28.86 56.66
C TRP A 138 11.89 29.53 57.89
N GLY A 139 11.01 29.97 58.79
CA GLY A 139 11.34 30.85 59.93
C GLY A 139 12.31 30.28 60.97
N ASP A 140 12.60 28.98 60.94
CA ASP A 140 13.55 28.27 61.79
C ASP A 140 14.98 28.23 61.25
N LEU A 141 15.17 28.64 59.99
CA LEU A 141 16.45 28.65 59.31
C LEU A 141 17.07 30.06 59.30
N ALA A 142 18.39 30.14 59.32
CA ALA A 142 19.20 31.36 59.18
C ALA A 142 20.03 31.28 57.91
N THR A 143 19.90 32.27 57.04
CA THR A 143 20.57 32.27 55.73
C THR A 143 22.03 32.69 55.84
N LEU A 144 22.93 31.96 55.18
CA LEU A 144 24.35 32.28 55.11
C LEU A 144 24.63 33.35 54.04
N ASP A 145 25.58 34.24 54.30
CA ASP A 145 25.94 35.36 53.41
C ASP A 145 27.21 35.07 52.61
N TYR A 146 27.04 34.56 51.39
CA TYR A 146 28.15 34.40 50.43
C TYR A 146 28.46 35.66 49.63
N GLY A 147 27.61 36.69 49.69
CA GLY A 147 27.82 37.94 48.98
C GLY A 147 28.92 38.78 49.63
N ARG A 148 28.94 38.79 50.98
CA ARG A 148 29.99 39.46 51.76
C ARG A 148 31.31 38.69 51.70
N ALA A 149 32.38 39.38 51.32
CA ALA A 149 33.68 38.76 51.05
C ALA A 149 34.34 38.12 52.29
N ASP A 150 34.22 38.76 53.46
CA ASP A 150 34.73 38.29 54.75
C ASP A 150 33.98 37.04 55.23
N ALA A 151 32.65 37.09 55.24
CA ALA A 151 31.80 35.95 55.58
C ALA A 151 32.06 34.80 54.60
N ARG A 152 32.09 35.07 53.29
CA ARG A 152 32.36 34.05 52.26
C ARG A 152 33.69 33.35 52.44
N ALA A 153 34.78 34.06 52.73
CA ALA A 153 36.08 33.42 52.91
C ALA A 153 36.06 32.46 54.11
N GLY A 154 35.52 32.92 55.25
CA GLY A 154 35.34 32.08 56.43
C GLY A 154 34.43 30.88 56.17
N LEU A 155 33.33 31.08 55.43
CA LEU A 155 32.40 30.01 55.05
C LEU A 155 33.05 29.00 54.10
N VAL A 156 33.76 29.43 53.05
CA VAL A 156 34.46 28.51 52.14
C VAL A 156 35.48 27.68 52.90
N GLU A 157 36.26 28.27 53.81
CA GLU A 157 37.22 27.52 54.63
C GLU A 157 36.51 26.54 55.58
N TYR A 158 35.43 26.99 56.25
CA TYR A 158 34.62 26.15 57.13
C TYR A 158 34.04 24.95 56.38
N TRP A 159 33.43 25.17 55.20
CA TRP A 159 32.86 24.10 54.38
C TRP A 159 33.92 23.24 53.71
N THR A 160 35.09 23.79 53.38
CA THR A 160 36.25 22.99 52.93
C THR A 160 36.69 22.03 54.04
N ARG A 161 36.71 22.48 55.29
CA ARG A 161 36.99 21.60 56.43
C ARG A 161 35.90 20.55 56.64
N TYR A 162 34.63 20.93 56.51
CA TYR A 162 33.49 20.01 56.55
C TYR A 162 33.67 18.91 55.50
N LEU A 163 33.89 19.30 54.24
CA LEU A 163 34.13 18.38 53.14
C LEU A 163 35.33 17.47 53.45
N ARG A 164 36.46 18.04 53.90
CA ARG A 164 37.65 17.26 54.24
C ARG A 164 37.39 16.25 55.35
N HIS A 165 36.57 16.61 56.34
CA HIS A 165 36.19 15.71 57.41
C HIS A 165 35.43 14.50 56.85
N TYR A 166 34.32 14.73 56.12
CA TYR A 166 33.47 13.65 55.63
C TYR A 166 34.10 12.85 54.49
N VAL A 167 34.85 13.49 53.59
CA VAL A 167 35.72 12.81 52.63
C VAL A 167 36.74 11.93 53.36
N GLY A 168 37.33 12.43 54.45
CA GLY A 168 38.23 11.66 55.31
C GLY A 168 37.56 10.50 56.06
N LEU A 169 36.23 10.50 56.20
CA LEU A 169 35.46 9.34 56.67
C LEU A 169 35.16 8.34 55.55
N GLY A 170 35.33 8.74 54.29
CA GLY A 170 35.16 7.92 53.09
C GLY A 170 33.96 8.29 52.21
N VAL A 171 33.28 9.41 52.47
CA VAL A 171 32.18 9.89 51.62
C VAL A 171 32.72 10.22 50.23
N LYS A 172 32.04 9.74 49.18
CA LYS A 172 32.48 9.82 47.78
C LYS A 172 31.69 10.80 46.94
N GLY A 173 30.63 11.38 47.47
CA GLY A 173 29.89 12.40 46.75
C GLY A 173 29.02 13.27 47.63
N PHE A 174 28.57 14.38 47.06
CA PHE A 174 27.71 15.33 47.73
C PHE A 174 26.56 15.76 46.82
N ARG A 175 25.33 15.66 47.33
CA ARG A 175 24.19 16.39 46.76
C ARG A 175 24.22 17.79 47.35
N CYS A 176 24.26 18.79 46.50
CA CYS A 176 24.31 20.19 46.91
C CYS A 176 22.89 20.75 46.95
N ASP A 177 22.37 20.90 48.15
CA ASP A 177 21.02 21.41 48.42
C ASP A 177 20.85 22.83 47.88
N ALA A 178 19.75 23.05 47.15
CA ALA A 178 19.42 24.32 46.51
C ALA A 178 20.64 25.01 45.87
N ALA A 179 21.39 24.27 45.05
CA ALA A 179 22.71 24.67 44.56
C ALA A 179 22.71 26.04 43.87
N TYR A 180 21.61 26.38 43.20
CA TYR A 180 21.39 27.66 42.53
C TYR A 180 21.35 28.88 43.46
N GLN A 181 21.24 28.68 44.78
CA GLN A 181 21.29 29.77 45.78
C GLN A 181 22.71 30.09 46.25
N VAL A 182 23.70 29.29 45.85
CA VAL A 182 25.10 29.48 46.19
C VAL A 182 25.89 29.80 44.91
N PRO A 183 26.74 30.85 44.90
CA PRO A 183 27.43 31.26 43.69
C PRO A 183 28.30 30.16 43.06
N ALA A 184 28.36 30.13 41.74
CA ALA A 184 29.12 29.13 40.98
C ALA A 184 30.62 29.10 41.33
N GLU A 185 31.24 30.25 41.65
CA GLU A 185 32.65 30.28 42.03
C GLU A 185 32.93 29.65 43.40
N VAL A 186 31.94 29.69 44.31
CA VAL A 186 32.01 29.02 45.61
C VAL A 186 32.00 27.51 45.39
N TRP A 187 31.05 27.04 44.56
CA TRP A 187 30.99 25.63 44.19
C TRP A 187 32.27 25.15 43.53
N ARG A 188 32.79 25.87 42.53
CA ARG A 188 34.05 25.53 41.87
C ARG A 188 35.19 25.37 42.87
N SER A 189 35.31 26.32 43.80
CA SER A 189 36.37 26.28 44.81
C SER A 189 36.26 25.05 45.72
N LEU A 190 35.04 24.72 46.17
CA LEU A 190 34.80 23.57 47.04
C LEU A 190 34.98 22.25 46.29
N ILE A 191 34.49 22.16 45.05
CA ILE A 191 34.59 20.99 44.19
C ILE A 191 36.05 20.72 43.84
N ASP A 192 36.81 21.74 43.44
CA ASP A 192 38.24 21.61 43.14
C ASP A 192 39.04 21.19 44.38
N ALA A 193 38.71 21.76 45.54
CA ALA A 193 39.34 21.38 46.78
C ALA A 193 39.11 19.90 47.10
N ALA A 194 37.85 19.44 47.06
CA ALA A 194 37.51 18.04 47.29
C ALA A 194 38.22 17.12 46.30
N ARG A 195 38.15 17.44 45.00
CA ARG A 195 38.78 16.64 43.93
C ARG A 195 40.31 16.63 44.01
N SER A 196 40.92 17.66 44.58
CA SER A 196 42.37 17.65 44.81
C SER A 196 42.79 16.61 45.85
N TRP A 197 41.89 16.25 46.78
CA TRP A 197 42.14 15.20 47.77
C TRP A 197 41.80 13.84 47.21
N ASP A 198 40.69 13.76 46.47
CA ASP A 198 40.24 12.55 45.80
C ASP A 198 39.50 12.90 44.51
N PRO A 199 40.13 12.68 43.34
CA PRO A 199 39.56 13.09 42.05
C PRO A 199 38.30 12.31 41.68
N GLU A 200 37.98 11.22 42.38
CA GLU A 200 36.76 10.44 42.16
C GLU A 200 35.52 11.04 42.84
N ILE A 201 35.67 12.12 43.64
CA ILE A 201 34.53 12.73 44.31
C ILE A 201 33.60 13.39 43.30
N LYS A 202 32.32 13.06 43.43
CA LYS A 202 31.25 13.55 42.57
C LYS A 202 30.35 14.57 43.27
N PHE A 203 29.94 15.60 42.54
CA PHE A 203 29.03 16.63 43.03
C PHE A 203 27.78 16.72 42.16
N PHE A 204 26.63 16.68 42.83
CA PHE A 204 25.32 16.65 42.21
C PHE A 204 24.57 17.93 42.59
N ALA A 205 24.35 18.82 41.63
CA ALA A 205 23.66 20.07 41.90
C ALA A 205 22.15 19.82 41.91
N GLU A 206 21.51 20.13 43.04
CA GLU A 206 20.06 20.23 43.06
C GLU A 206 19.62 21.55 42.42
N THR A 207 18.94 21.42 41.29
CA THR A 207 18.45 22.53 40.47
C THR A 207 16.92 22.52 40.35
N LEU A 208 16.24 22.02 41.39
CA LEU A 208 14.79 21.94 41.45
C LEU A 208 14.20 23.27 41.94
N GLY A 209 13.05 23.67 41.37
CA GLY A 209 12.34 24.88 41.79
C GLY A 209 13.03 26.21 41.43
N CYS A 210 13.97 26.20 40.49
CA CYS A 210 14.70 27.39 40.02
C CYS A 210 14.45 27.67 38.53
N THR A 211 14.80 28.88 38.06
CA THR A 211 14.64 29.23 36.64
C THR A 211 15.78 28.65 35.79
N VAL A 212 15.54 28.52 34.48
CA VAL A 212 16.55 28.03 33.52
C VAL A 212 17.81 28.90 33.54
N GLU A 213 17.67 30.21 33.75
CA GLU A 213 18.78 31.15 33.88
C GLU A 213 19.64 30.85 35.11
N GLN A 214 19.01 30.57 36.26
CA GLN A 214 19.74 30.22 37.49
C GLN A 214 20.54 28.92 37.33
N VAL A 215 20.04 27.95 36.55
CA VAL A 215 20.79 26.74 36.21
C VAL A 215 21.95 27.05 35.27
N ARG A 216 21.73 27.91 34.27
CA ARG A 216 22.79 28.36 33.35
C ARG A 216 23.92 29.09 34.08
N ASP A 217 23.62 29.83 35.15
CA ASP A 217 24.64 30.52 35.94
C ASP A 217 25.58 29.56 36.68
N LEU A 218 25.18 28.30 36.88
CA LEU A 218 26.06 27.25 37.42
C LEU A 218 27.02 26.68 36.37
N CYS A 219 26.92 27.11 35.10
CA CYS A 219 27.83 26.66 34.05
C CYS A 219 29.28 26.94 34.41
N GLY A 220 30.14 25.92 34.27
CA GLY A 220 31.55 26.00 34.64
C GLY A 220 31.84 25.94 36.15
N ALA A 221 30.83 25.75 37.02
CA ALA A 221 31.04 25.48 38.44
C ALA A 221 31.70 24.12 38.71
N GLY A 222 31.66 23.19 37.75
CA GLY A 222 32.35 21.89 37.82
C GLY A 222 31.51 20.73 38.34
N PHE A 223 30.20 20.90 38.48
CA PHE A 223 29.27 19.82 38.84
C PHE A 223 29.33 18.65 37.85
N ASP A 224 29.24 17.43 38.37
CA ASP A 224 29.19 16.22 37.54
C ASP A 224 27.78 15.97 36.99
N PHE A 225 26.76 16.32 37.79
CA PHE A 225 25.38 16.04 37.45
C PHE A 225 24.42 17.14 37.94
N LEU A 226 23.33 17.32 37.21
CA LEU A 226 22.22 18.21 37.56
C LEU A 226 20.92 17.42 37.70
N PHE A 227 20.11 17.72 38.71
CA PHE A 227 18.76 17.15 38.79
C PHE A 227 17.78 17.90 37.89
N ASN A 228 16.99 17.16 37.11
CA ASN A 228 16.03 17.77 36.19
C ASN A 228 14.57 17.61 36.66
N SER A 229 13.66 18.22 35.90
CA SER A 229 12.24 18.31 36.24
C SER A 229 11.37 17.19 35.65
N ALA A 230 11.97 16.07 35.22
CA ALA A 230 11.26 15.00 34.50
C ALA A 230 10.06 14.43 35.28
N LYS A 231 10.10 14.43 36.62
CA LYS A 231 8.99 13.98 37.48
C LYS A 231 7.66 14.67 37.12
N TRP A 232 7.68 15.97 36.89
CA TRP A 232 6.47 16.78 36.74
C TRP A 232 5.97 16.85 35.30
N TRP A 233 6.57 16.09 34.39
CA TRP A 233 6.22 16.13 32.98
C TRP A 233 5.03 15.24 32.64
N ASP A 234 4.16 15.72 31.75
CA ASP A 234 2.92 15.06 31.35
C ASP A 234 3.07 14.15 30.11
N PHE A 235 4.31 13.97 29.63
CA PHE A 235 4.67 13.24 28.40
C PHE A 235 4.12 13.81 27.09
N LYS A 236 3.54 15.02 27.13
CA LYS A 236 2.89 15.64 25.97
C LYS A 236 3.52 16.97 25.59
N ALA A 237 3.73 17.86 26.56
CA ALA A 237 4.23 19.19 26.32
C ALA A 237 5.72 19.20 25.95
N ASP A 238 6.20 20.13 25.13
CA ASP A 238 7.59 20.10 24.66
C ASP A 238 8.62 20.62 25.69
N TRP A 239 8.17 21.28 26.77
CA TRP A 239 9.04 22.01 27.70
C TRP A 239 10.14 21.15 28.35
N LEU A 240 9.92 19.86 28.59
CA LEU A 240 10.96 18.99 29.17
C LEU A 240 12.05 18.67 28.14
N LEU A 241 11.68 18.50 26.86
CA LEU A 241 12.64 18.28 25.78
C LEU A 241 13.49 19.53 25.56
N ASP A 242 12.85 20.71 25.64
CA ASP A 242 13.56 22.00 25.59
C ASP A 242 14.49 22.19 26.80
N GLN A 243 14.02 21.83 28.01
CA GLN A 243 14.85 21.85 29.23
C GLN A 243 16.05 20.90 29.09
N TYR A 244 15.84 19.67 28.61
CA TYR A 244 16.89 18.69 28.39
C TYR A 244 17.93 19.21 27.40
N GLU A 245 17.49 19.75 26.27
CA GLU A 245 18.38 20.31 25.25
C GLU A 245 19.16 21.51 25.80
N ALA A 246 18.56 22.35 26.64
CA ALA A 246 19.27 23.46 27.26
C ALA A 246 20.30 22.99 28.31
N PHE A 247 19.98 21.96 29.10
CA PHE A 247 20.79 21.54 30.24
C PHE A 247 21.94 20.59 29.85
N ARG A 248 21.77 19.77 28.80
CA ARG A 248 22.80 18.79 28.39
C ARG A 248 24.16 19.40 28.07
N TRP A 249 24.19 20.69 27.74
CA TRP A 249 25.43 21.45 27.48
C TRP A 249 26.14 21.93 28.75
N ILE A 250 25.49 21.83 29.92
CA ILE A 250 26.04 22.25 31.21
C ILE A 250 26.67 21.04 31.92
N ALA A 251 25.85 20.04 32.24
CA ALA A 251 26.29 18.75 32.78
C ALA A 251 25.18 17.71 32.57
N PRO A 252 25.50 16.41 32.53
CA PRO A 252 24.51 15.34 32.41
C PRO A 252 23.44 15.41 33.52
N SER A 253 22.23 15.02 33.16
CA SER A 253 21.06 15.10 34.03
C SER A 253 20.78 13.80 34.79
N VAL A 254 20.19 13.96 35.98
CA VAL A 254 19.63 12.88 36.81
C VAL A 254 18.13 13.11 36.93
N ALA A 255 17.35 12.10 36.54
CA ALA A 255 15.90 12.08 36.70
C ALA A 255 15.48 11.20 37.89
N PHE A 256 14.25 11.37 38.35
CA PHE A 256 13.67 10.55 39.40
C PHE A 256 12.15 10.43 39.21
N PRO A 257 11.55 9.27 39.57
CA PRO A 257 10.10 9.12 39.56
C PRO A 257 9.43 9.84 40.74
N GLU A 258 10.15 10.03 41.85
CA GLU A 258 9.77 10.87 42.99
C GLU A 258 11.01 11.22 43.82
N SER A 259 10.91 12.23 44.69
CA SER A 259 11.97 12.61 45.63
C SER A 259 11.43 12.72 47.07
N HIS A 260 12.33 12.89 48.04
CA HIS A 260 11.95 13.00 49.45
C HIS A 260 11.15 14.27 49.77
N ASP A 261 11.32 15.36 49.00
CA ASP A 261 10.58 16.62 49.19
C ASP A 261 9.18 16.61 48.59
N THR A 262 8.92 15.67 47.70
CA THR A 262 7.62 15.57 47.03
C THR A 262 6.66 14.64 47.76
N ASP A 263 5.38 14.79 47.47
CA ASP A 263 4.41 13.77 47.85
C ASP A 263 4.76 12.46 47.13
N ARG A 264 4.48 11.33 47.78
CA ARG A 264 4.79 10.01 47.23
C ARG A 264 3.89 9.76 46.03
N LEU A 265 4.43 9.27 44.92
CA LEU A 265 3.69 8.91 43.72
C LEU A 265 2.58 7.91 44.04
N ALA A 266 2.83 6.97 44.96
CA ALA A 266 1.80 6.04 45.39
C ALA A 266 0.64 6.71 46.14
N ALA A 267 0.88 7.85 46.80
CA ALA A 267 -0.17 8.63 47.43
C ALA A 267 -0.97 9.44 46.39
N GLU A 268 -0.27 10.00 45.39
CA GLU A 268 -0.88 10.76 44.29
C GLU A 268 -1.79 9.88 43.42
N VAL A 269 -1.36 8.65 43.11
CA VAL A 269 -2.16 7.68 42.33
C VAL A 269 -3.32 7.09 43.15
N GLY A 270 -3.13 6.93 44.46
CA GLY A 270 -4.05 6.23 45.35
C GLY A 270 -3.77 4.72 45.41
N SER A 271 -3.94 4.13 46.60
CA SER A 271 -3.42 2.78 46.91
C SER A 271 -4.45 1.64 46.91
N GLN A 272 -5.66 1.87 46.39
CA GLN A 272 -6.73 0.86 46.38
C GLN A 272 -6.59 -0.15 45.23
N ASP A 273 -5.96 0.24 44.13
CA ASP A 273 -5.73 -0.62 42.95
C ASP A 273 -4.24 -0.89 42.78
N HIS A 274 -3.81 -2.08 43.21
CA HIS A 274 -2.40 -2.47 43.22
C HIS A 274 -1.84 -2.69 41.81
N VAL A 275 -2.68 -3.08 40.85
CA VAL A 275 -2.23 -3.34 39.47
C VAL A 275 -1.97 -2.02 38.77
N ARG A 276 -2.91 -1.07 38.89
CA ARG A 276 -2.73 0.28 38.35
C ARG A 276 -1.56 1.00 39.00
N LEU A 277 -1.44 0.88 40.33
CA LEU A 277 -0.32 1.47 41.06
C LEU A 277 1.02 0.91 40.57
N ALA A 278 1.14 -0.41 40.43
CA ALA A 278 2.37 -1.02 39.92
C ALA A 278 2.68 -0.57 38.48
N ALA A 279 1.69 -0.51 37.59
CA ALA A 279 1.89 -0.05 36.22
C ALA A 279 2.41 1.40 36.15
N GLN A 280 1.78 2.31 36.91
CA GLN A 280 2.20 3.71 37.00
C GLN A 280 3.64 3.84 37.51
N MET A 281 3.96 3.13 38.60
CA MET A 281 5.30 3.21 39.19
C MET A 281 6.37 2.60 38.28
N LYS A 282 6.08 1.47 37.62
CA LYS A 282 7.00 0.85 36.65
C LYS A 282 7.26 1.76 35.46
N MET A 283 6.21 2.38 34.90
CA MET A 283 6.33 3.32 33.78
C MET A 283 7.21 4.52 34.14
N HIS A 284 6.96 5.19 35.27
CA HIS A 284 7.73 6.36 35.68
C HIS A 284 9.18 6.02 36.00
N TYR A 285 9.45 4.87 36.61
CA TYR A 285 10.83 4.44 36.88
C TYR A 285 11.59 4.14 35.57
N LEU A 286 10.98 3.37 34.67
CA LEU A 286 11.61 3.04 33.38
C LEU A 286 11.80 4.27 32.50
N PHE A 287 10.86 5.22 32.52
CA PHE A 287 11.01 6.50 31.84
C PHE A 287 12.19 7.30 32.42
N ALA A 288 12.23 7.52 33.73
CA ALA A 288 13.33 8.26 34.37
C ALA A 288 14.70 7.63 34.05
N ALA A 289 14.77 6.29 34.05
CA ALA A 289 16.00 5.54 33.75
C ALA A 289 16.44 5.67 32.30
N SER A 290 15.50 5.80 31.36
CA SER A 290 15.79 5.82 29.92
C SER A 290 15.86 7.23 29.34
N PHE A 291 15.28 8.22 30.03
CA PHE A 291 15.29 9.62 29.61
C PHE A 291 16.59 10.32 29.95
N SER A 292 17.06 10.21 31.20
CA SER A 292 18.26 10.90 31.68
C SER A 292 19.48 9.98 31.77
N THR A 293 20.65 10.61 31.85
CA THR A 293 21.90 9.88 32.04
C THR A 293 21.93 9.16 33.39
N GLY A 294 21.57 9.82 34.50
CA GLY A 294 21.44 9.18 35.83
C GLY A 294 20.00 9.02 36.31
N ILE A 295 19.81 8.19 37.34
CA ILE A 295 18.52 8.00 38.03
C ILE A 295 18.66 8.01 39.55
N MET A 296 17.70 8.62 40.26
CA MET A 296 17.57 8.54 41.71
C MET A 296 16.20 8.01 42.15
N MET A 297 16.15 7.27 43.25
CA MET A 297 14.91 6.79 43.86
C MET A 297 14.96 6.77 45.40
N PRO A 298 13.93 7.27 46.10
CA PRO A 298 13.88 7.24 47.56
C PRO A 298 13.33 5.95 48.16
N VAL A 299 13.84 5.61 49.34
CA VAL A 299 13.40 4.46 50.15
C VAL A 299 11.88 4.46 50.30
N GLY A 300 11.29 3.29 50.12
CA GLY A 300 9.86 3.05 50.17
C GLY A 300 9.15 3.14 48.82
N PHE A 301 9.80 3.66 47.76
CA PHE A 301 9.19 3.71 46.42
C PHE A 301 8.99 2.30 45.91
N GLU A 302 10.01 1.46 46.09
CA GLU A 302 9.97 0.05 45.73
C GLU A 302 8.83 -0.71 46.43
N TYR A 303 8.27 -0.15 47.51
CA TYR A 303 7.21 -0.76 48.29
C TYR A 303 5.85 -0.06 48.17
N GLY A 304 5.75 1.02 47.39
CA GLY A 304 4.52 1.79 47.24
C GLY A 304 4.11 2.55 48.52
N PHE A 305 5.08 3.05 49.28
CA PHE A 305 4.81 3.84 50.48
C PHE A 305 4.10 5.14 50.15
N THR A 306 3.16 5.54 51.00
CA THR A 306 2.26 6.70 50.74
C THR A 306 2.50 7.86 51.69
N ARG A 307 3.14 7.60 52.83
CA ARG A 307 3.48 8.65 53.78
C ARG A 307 4.66 9.44 53.23
N LYS A 308 4.51 10.77 53.16
CA LYS A 308 5.59 11.67 52.78
C LYS A 308 6.77 11.52 53.75
N LEU A 309 7.99 11.57 53.22
CA LEU A 309 9.22 11.56 54.00
C LEU A 309 9.36 12.91 54.73
N ASP A 310 8.76 13.02 55.92
CA ASP A 310 8.78 14.24 56.72
C ASP A 310 10.12 14.43 57.44
N VAL A 311 10.79 15.55 57.20
CA VAL A 311 12.14 15.83 57.68
C VAL A 311 12.20 16.18 59.18
N VAL A 312 11.08 16.23 59.90
CA VAL A 312 11.04 16.59 61.33
C VAL A 312 10.51 15.42 62.18
N THR A 313 9.39 14.85 61.76
CA THR A 313 8.56 13.97 62.60
C THR A 313 8.77 12.50 62.34
N MET A 314 9.42 12.14 61.23
CA MET A 314 9.57 10.75 60.83
C MET A 314 10.44 9.96 61.81
N THR A 315 9.98 8.75 62.13
CA THR A 315 10.65 7.78 63.01
C THR A 315 10.58 6.38 62.42
N PRO A 316 11.32 5.40 62.98
CA PRO A 316 11.21 4.01 62.53
C PRO A 316 9.82 3.39 62.68
N ALA A 317 8.99 3.91 63.59
CA ALA A 317 7.61 3.47 63.76
C ALA A 317 6.72 3.84 62.57
N ASP A 318 7.17 4.77 61.72
CA ASP A 318 6.44 5.22 60.53
C ASP A 318 6.74 4.37 59.28
N TRP A 319 7.58 3.33 59.40
CA TRP A 319 7.79 2.36 58.33
C TRP A 319 6.47 1.67 57.96
N GLU A 320 5.98 1.95 56.76
CA GLU A 320 4.72 1.40 56.28
C GLU A 320 4.83 -0.08 55.95
N GLN A 321 3.71 -0.80 56.03
CA GLN A 321 3.66 -2.15 55.45
C GLN A 321 3.73 -2.05 53.92
N PRO A 322 4.64 -2.80 53.25
CA PRO A 322 4.74 -2.78 51.80
C PRO A 322 3.40 -3.06 51.11
N LYS A 323 3.03 -2.20 50.18
CA LYS A 323 1.82 -2.35 49.36
C LYS A 323 2.14 -3.07 48.05
N LEU A 324 3.38 -2.93 47.60
CA LEU A 324 3.96 -3.58 46.43
C LEU A 324 5.38 -4.04 46.76
N ASP A 325 5.98 -4.82 45.86
CA ASP A 325 7.41 -5.05 45.83
C ASP A 325 7.91 -4.97 44.38
N LEU A 326 8.59 -3.88 44.06
CA LEU A 326 9.13 -3.60 42.74
C LEU A 326 10.65 -3.82 42.65
N THR A 327 11.27 -4.37 43.69
CA THR A 327 12.74 -4.51 43.76
C THR A 327 13.31 -5.28 42.57
N GLY A 328 12.69 -6.39 42.17
CA GLY A 328 13.12 -7.19 41.01
C GLY A 328 13.05 -6.42 39.68
N PHE A 329 11.93 -5.71 39.45
CA PHE A 329 11.74 -4.91 38.23
C PHE A 329 12.75 -3.76 38.16
N ILE A 330 12.95 -3.06 39.27
CA ILE A 330 13.93 -1.97 39.37
C ILE A 330 15.34 -2.48 39.02
N GLY A 331 15.71 -3.65 39.55
CA GLY A 331 16.98 -4.32 39.21
C GLY A 331 17.12 -4.60 37.71
N ALA A 332 16.06 -5.11 37.08
CA ALA A 332 16.07 -5.41 35.65
C ALA A 332 16.18 -4.14 34.77
N VAL A 333 15.50 -3.04 35.16
CA VAL A 333 15.64 -1.75 34.48
C VAL A 333 17.06 -1.20 34.58
N ASN A 334 17.66 -1.24 35.77
CA ASN A 334 19.03 -0.77 35.98
C ASN A 334 20.07 -1.60 35.21
N ALA A 335 19.83 -2.89 35.01
CA ALA A 335 20.67 -3.75 34.17
C ALA A 335 20.53 -3.42 32.68
N MET A 336 19.30 -3.23 32.19
CA MET A 336 19.04 -2.81 30.80
C MET A 336 19.70 -1.47 30.49
N LYS A 337 19.55 -0.49 31.39
CA LYS A 337 20.19 0.82 31.25
C LYS A 337 21.70 0.65 31.08
N ALA A 338 22.36 -0.09 31.98
CA ALA A 338 23.81 -0.31 31.89
C ALA A 338 24.25 -0.99 30.58
N ALA A 339 23.41 -1.84 29.99
CA ALA A 339 23.70 -2.54 28.74
C ALA A 339 23.40 -1.72 27.47
N THR A 340 22.84 -0.51 27.59
CA THR A 340 22.45 0.32 26.45
C THR A 340 23.29 1.61 26.43
N PRO A 341 24.39 1.67 25.65
CA PRO A 341 25.35 2.78 25.70
C PRO A 341 24.71 4.16 25.54
N ALA A 342 23.78 4.30 24.59
CA ALA A 342 23.09 5.56 24.32
C ALA A 342 22.28 6.11 25.52
N LEU A 343 21.94 5.28 26.52
CA LEU A 343 21.23 5.72 27.73
C LEU A 343 22.16 6.12 28.88
N ASN A 344 23.47 5.91 28.76
CA ASN A 344 24.46 6.18 29.84
C ASN A 344 25.29 7.45 29.60
N VAL A 345 25.07 8.14 28.48
CA VAL A 345 25.76 9.38 28.12
C VAL A 345 24.74 10.38 27.59
N GLU A 346 24.90 11.66 27.94
CA GLU A 346 24.00 12.71 27.45
C GLU A 346 24.29 12.98 25.97
N GLY A 347 23.23 13.09 25.16
CA GLY A 347 23.35 13.22 23.70
C GLY A 347 22.05 13.69 23.06
N PRO A 348 21.99 13.86 21.73
CA PRO A 348 20.81 14.41 21.07
C PRO A 348 19.61 13.51 21.28
N LEU A 349 18.56 14.11 21.83
CA LEU A 349 17.27 13.48 22.07
C LEU A 349 16.20 14.32 21.38
N ARG A 350 15.42 13.68 20.50
CA ARG A 350 14.33 14.37 19.79
C ARG A 350 13.11 13.48 19.64
N ARG A 351 11.96 14.13 19.49
CA ARG A 351 10.69 13.45 19.20
C ARG A 351 10.65 13.00 17.73
N ILE A 352 10.25 11.75 17.51
CA ILE A 352 10.07 11.14 16.18
C ILE A 352 8.61 10.75 15.89
N THR A 353 7.71 11.01 16.83
CA THR A 353 6.25 10.97 16.61
C THR A 353 5.66 12.37 16.63
N ALA A 354 4.46 12.54 16.07
CA ALA A 354 3.78 13.85 16.07
C ALA A 354 3.46 14.31 17.52
N PRO A 355 3.45 15.63 17.81
CA PRO A 355 3.14 16.20 19.13
C PRO A 355 1.86 15.70 19.80
N HIS A 356 0.80 15.47 19.01
CA HIS A 356 -0.50 14.98 19.50
C HIS A 356 -0.69 13.46 19.32
N SER A 357 0.36 12.73 18.93
CA SER A 357 0.30 11.28 18.84
C SER A 357 -0.06 10.67 20.20
N PRO A 358 -0.94 9.66 20.26
CA PRO A 358 -1.24 8.98 21.50
C PRO A 358 -0.05 8.17 22.04
N VAL A 359 0.94 7.87 21.18
CA VAL A 359 2.23 7.28 21.56
C VAL A 359 3.34 8.31 21.39
N LEU A 360 4.09 8.56 22.46
CA LEU A 360 5.31 9.35 22.45
C LEU A 360 6.45 8.48 21.93
N GLY A 361 7.11 8.92 20.86
CA GLY A 361 8.32 8.28 20.35
C GLY A 361 9.50 9.25 20.40
N LEU A 362 10.56 8.84 21.09
CA LEU A 362 11.79 9.60 21.25
C LEU A 362 12.96 8.81 20.65
N LEU A 363 13.82 9.48 19.88
CA LEU A 363 15.09 8.94 19.40
C LEU A 363 16.21 9.64 20.16
N ARG A 364 17.06 8.83 20.80
CA ARG A 364 18.29 9.26 21.45
C ARG A 364 19.50 8.70 20.71
N THR A 365 20.47 9.58 20.45
CA THR A 365 21.73 9.25 19.77
C THR A 365 22.90 9.71 20.62
N VAL A 366 24.10 9.20 20.35
CA VAL A 366 25.34 9.65 21.00
C VAL A 366 25.98 10.76 20.15
N ASP A 367 26.40 11.86 20.77
CA ASP A 367 27.05 12.98 20.06
C ASP A 367 28.41 12.57 19.46
N GLY A 368 28.67 13.02 18.23
CA GLY A 368 30.02 12.94 17.63
C GLY A 368 30.38 11.64 16.91
N ALA A 369 29.43 10.73 16.70
CA ALA A 369 29.66 9.56 15.85
C ALA A 369 29.88 10.01 14.38
N ALA A 370 31.12 9.93 13.90
CA ALA A 370 31.39 9.91 12.47
C ALA A 370 30.58 8.75 11.83
N PRO A 371 30.28 8.77 10.52
CA PRO A 371 29.47 7.73 9.85
C PRO A 371 29.97 6.29 10.03
N ASP A 372 31.21 6.13 10.53
CA ASP A 372 31.87 4.86 10.81
C ASP A 372 32.07 4.55 12.32
N SER A 373 31.54 5.35 13.24
CA SER A 373 31.60 5.05 14.69
C SER A 373 30.52 4.01 15.05
N ALA A 374 30.93 3.00 15.82
CA ALA A 374 30.09 1.86 16.21
C ALA A 374 29.06 2.17 17.31
N ASP A 375 28.89 3.45 17.68
CA ASP A 375 28.10 3.83 18.84
C ASP A 375 26.63 4.06 18.45
N GLY A 376 25.79 3.14 18.92
CA GLY A 376 24.41 2.97 18.49
C GLY A 376 23.40 4.04 18.95
N ALA A 377 22.13 3.83 18.59
CA ALA A 377 21.00 4.69 18.97
C ALA A 377 19.97 3.95 19.84
N ALA A 378 19.12 4.69 20.56
CA ALA A 378 17.98 4.13 21.28
C ALA A 378 16.66 4.84 20.92
N ILE A 379 15.60 4.07 20.70
CA ILE A 379 14.23 4.58 20.50
C ILE A 379 13.38 4.20 21.69
N LEU A 380 12.70 5.17 22.30
CA LEU A 380 11.73 4.98 23.36
C LEU A 380 10.33 5.19 22.81
N LEU A 381 9.43 4.23 23.02
CA LEU A 381 8.02 4.36 22.68
C LEU A 381 7.17 4.22 23.95
N LEU A 382 6.44 5.28 24.31
CA LEU A 382 5.63 5.34 25.53
C LEU A 382 4.17 5.61 25.21
N ASN A 383 3.28 4.82 25.81
CA ASN A 383 1.86 5.09 25.86
C ASN A 383 1.45 5.63 27.24
N PRO A 384 1.19 6.94 27.40
CA PRO A 384 0.80 7.53 28.68
C PRO A 384 -0.70 7.36 29.01
N ASP A 385 -1.51 6.76 28.12
CA ASP A 385 -2.93 6.50 28.39
C ASP A 385 -3.08 5.38 29.43
N GLU A 386 -3.91 5.59 30.44
CA GLU A 386 -4.14 4.62 31.53
C GLU A 386 -5.09 3.48 31.18
N ASN A 387 -5.88 3.64 30.11
CA ASN A 387 -7.01 2.74 29.83
C ASN A 387 -6.95 2.13 28.43
N ARG A 388 -6.24 2.75 27.48
CA ARG A 388 -6.26 2.33 26.07
C ARG A 388 -4.90 1.89 25.55
N SER A 389 -4.92 0.83 24.74
CA SER A 389 -3.74 0.40 23.98
C SER A 389 -3.66 1.15 22.66
N HIS A 390 -2.45 1.45 22.21
CA HIS A 390 -2.21 2.17 20.96
C HIS A 390 -1.18 1.47 20.09
N ALA A 391 -1.48 1.34 18.80
CA ALA A 391 -0.59 0.74 17.81
C ALA A 391 0.25 1.81 17.09
N ILE A 392 1.48 1.48 16.74
CA ILE A 392 2.42 2.35 16.03
C ILE A 392 3.24 1.57 15.02
N ASP A 393 3.40 2.10 13.81
CA ASP A 393 4.18 1.48 12.73
C ASP A 393 5.66 1.92 12.84
N PRO A 394 6.62 0.97 12.89
CA PRO A 394 8.05 1.28 12.84
C PRO A 394 8.52 1.93 11.53
N GLY A 395 7.82 1.75 10.40
CA GLY A 395 8.27 2.22 9.09
C GLY A 395 8.62 3.72 9.04
N PRO A 396 7.69 4.62 9.41
CA PRO A 396 7.98 6.05 9.51
C PRO A 396 9.07 6.40 10.53
N LEU A 397 9.17 5.65 11.62
CA LEU A 397 10.18 5.86 12.66
C LEU A 397 11.59 5.52 12.15
N LEU A 398 11.71 4.44 11.37
CA LEU A 398 12.96 4.05 10.70
C LEU A 398 13.39 5.07 9.66
N ALA A 399 12.46 5.60 8.87
CA ALA A 399 12.74 6.68 7.93
C ALA A 399 13.28 7.94 8.64
N ALA A 400 12.74 8.27 9.82
CA ALA A 400 13.22 9.40 10.62
C ALA A 400 14.67 9.22 11.14
N THR A 401 15.23 8.01 11.07
CA THR A 401 16.64 7.76 11.40
C THR A 401 17.60 8.04 10.23
N GLY A 402 17.09 8.29 9.02
CA GLY A 402 17.91 8.68 7.86
C GLY A 402 18.61 7.51 7.14
N GLY A 403 18.26 6.25 7.47
CA GLY A 403 18.80 5.07 6.79
C GLY A 403 20.24 4.72 7.15
N ILE A 404 20.79 5.34 8.19
CA ILE A 404 22.18 5.14 8.63
C ILE A 404 22.35 3.96 9.60
N PHE A 405 21.24 3.43 10.15
CA PHE A 405 21.22 2.28 11.06
C PHE A 405 20.53 1.07 10.43
N ARG A 406 20.98 -0.15 10.74
CA ARG A 406 20.57 -1.38 10.03
C ARG A 406 19.83 -2.44 10.86
N ALA A 407 19.82 -2.37 12.20
CA ALA A 407 19.15 -3.35 13.07
C ALA A 407 18.65 -2.69 14.35
N PHE A 408 17.39 -2.95 14.76
CA PHE A 408 16.77 -2.43 15.99
C PHE A 408 16.27 -3.59 16.87
N GLU A 409 16.74 -3.70 18.10
CA GLU A 409 16.41 -4.78 19.06
C GLU A 409 15.62 -4.25 20.26
N ASP A 410 14.51 -4.89 20.63
CA ASP A 410 13.71 -4.55 21.81
C ASP A 410 14.42 -4.99 23.10
N ALA A 411 14.84 -4.02 23.91
CA ALA A 411 15.57 -4.22 25.16
C ALA A 411 14.68 -4.11 26.41
N THR A 412 13.36 -4.02 26.25
CA THR A 412 12.43 -3.70 27.35
C THR A 412 12.41 -4.80 28.45
N PRO A 413 12.68 -4.46 29.73
CA PRO A 413 12.68 -5.44 30.82
C PRO A 413 11.30 -6.07 31.10
N GLU A 414 11.29 -7.33 31.53
CA GLU A 414 10.09 -8.13 31.87
C GLU A 414 9.03 -8.23 30.75
N ALA A 415 9.40 -7.90 29.50
CA ALA A 415 8.53 -7.97 28.35
C ALA A 415 9.03 -8.94 27.28
N GLU A 416 8.11 -9.51 26.51
CA GLU A 416 8.47 -10.31 25.34
C GLU A 416 8.96 -9.38 24.21
N PRO A 417 10.16 -9.63 23.63
CA PRO A 417 10.72 -8.79 22.57
C PRO A 417 9.82 -8.77 21.33
N GLN A 418 9.63 -7.59 20.75
CA GLN A 418 8.86 -7.42 19.52
C GLN A 418 9.74 -6.94 18.34
N PRO A 419 9.46 -7.37 17.09
CA PRO A 419 10.23 -6.94 15.93
C PRO A 419 9.95 -5.48 15.56
N PHE A 420 11.00 -4.71 15.26
CA PHE A 420 10.90 -3.31 14.87
C PHE A 420 11.04 -3.15 13.35
N GLU A 421 10.03 -3.63 12.60
CA GLU A 421 10.08 -3.74 11.14
C GLU A 421 8.97 -2.92 10.45
N PRO A 422 9.24 -2.29 9.29
CA PRO A 422 8.21 -1.57 8.54
C PRO A 422 7.03 -2.47 8.16
N GLY A 423 5.81 -1.99 8.40
CA GLY A 423 4.58 -2.72 8.03
C GLY A 423 4.15 -3.79 9.02
N ALA A 424 4.82 -3.90 10.18
CA ALA A 424 4.40 -4.71 11.32
C ALA A 424 4.12 -3.80 12.54
N PRO A 425 2.87 -3.30 12.71
CA PRO A 425 2.56 -2.37 13.79
C PRO A 425 2.76 -2.99 15.19
N LEU A 426 3.45 -2.26 16.05
CA LEU A 426 3.66 -2.58 17.46
C LEU A 426 2.51 -2.02 18.30
N THR A 427 1.91 -2.82 19.19
CA THR A 427 0.84 -2.35 20.09
C THR A 427 1.36 -2.19 21.51
N LEU A 428 1.28 -0.96 22.04
CA LEU A 428 1.63 -0.62 23.42
C LEU A 428 0.37 -0.63 24.28
N ARG A 429 0.40 -1.40 25.36
CA ARG A 429 -0.65 -1.46 26.38
C ARG A 429 -0.76 -0.12 27.14
N PRO A 430 -1.85 0.11 27.90
CA PRO A 430 -1.95 1.31 28.71
C PRO A 430 -0.76 1.38 29.70
N LEU A 431 -0.15 2.55 29.81
CA LEU A 431 1.06 2.81 30.62
C LEU A 431 2.30 1.99 30.24
N GLU A 432 2.35 1.43 29.03
CA GLU A 432 3.49 0.65 28.58
C GLU A 432 4.55 1.52 27.90
N LEU A 433 5.80 1.35 28.31
CA LEU A 433 6.99 1.92 27.66
C LEU A 433 7.85 0.80 27.11
N ARG A 434 8.30 0.92 25.86
CA ARG A 434 9.30 0.04 25.23
C ARG A 434 10.56 0.80 24.79
N VAL A 435 11.70 0.12 24.81
CA VAL A 435 13.02 0.66 24.46
C VAL A 435 13.69 -0.23 23.42
N PHE A 436 14.10 0.34 22.28
CA PHE A 436 14.77 -0.36 21.18
C PHE A 436 16.19 0.19 20.96
N ARG A 437 17.20 -0.66 20.76
CA ARG A 437 18.61 -0.28 20.53
C ARG A 437 19.09 -0.61 19.10
N ALA A 438 20.00 0.19 18.49
CA ALA A 438 20.40 0.03 17.07
C ALA A 438 21.89 0.26 16.70
N GLU A 439 22.36 -0.26 15.54
CA GLU A 439 23.76 -0.23 15.00
C GLU A 439 23.91 0.39 13.55
N ALA A 440 25.10 0.92 13.16
CA ALA A 440 25.39 1.68 11.89
C ALA A 440 25.87 0.85 10.63
N ALA A 441 25.92 1.45 9.40
CA ALA A 441 26.22 0.77 8.08
C ALA A 441 27.20 1.50 7.07
N GLN A 442 27.93 0.78 6.15
CA GLN A 442 28.96 1.31 5.17
C GLN A 442 28.71 1.03 3.63
N SER A 443 29.31 1.80 2.67
CA SER A 443 29.06 1.84 1.17
C SER A 443 30.30 1.67 0.20
N ARG A 444 30.17 1.26 -1.12
CA ARG A 444 31.26 1.02 -2.16
C ARG A 444 30.92 1.27 -3.70
N PRO A 445 31.90 1.57 -4.63
CA PRO A 445 31.72 1.88 -6.11
C PRO A 445 32.10 0.80 -7.20
N VAL A 446 31.91 1.05 -8.55
CA VAL A 446 31.99 0.09 -9.74
C VAL A 446 32.82 0.59 -11.00
N GLU A 447 33.44 -0.27 -11.85
CA GLU A 447 34.29 0.03 -13.08
C GLU A 447 33.69 -0.38 -14.49
N LEU A 448 34.09 0.23 -15.64
CA LEU A 448 33.60 0.00 -17.07
C LEU A 448 34.72 0.07 -18.19
N HIS A 449 34.50 -0.41 -19.45
CA HIS A 449 35.49 -0.55 -20.58
C HIS A 449 35.15 0.19 -21.94
N ASP A 450 36.17 0.60 -22.75
CA ASP A 450 36.11 1.52 -23.93
C ASP A 450 35.43 1.05 -25.25
N VAL A 451 35.45 -0.24 -25.64
CA VAL A 451 34.88 -0.68 -26.95
C VAL A 451 33.35 -0.53 -27.01
N GLU A 452 32.71 -0.47 -25.85
CA GLU A 452 31.28 -0.22 -25.71
C GLU A 452 30.90 1.24 -26.02
N GLU A 453 31.86 2.18 -25.96
CA GLU A 453 31.57 3.62 -26.02
C GLU A 453 31.15 4.08 -27.43
N ARG A 454 31.88 3.69 -28.49
CA ARG A 454 31.53 4.11 -29.86
C ARG A 454 30.22 3.49 -30.35
N GLY A 455 30.00 2.22 -30.02
CA GLY A 455 28.72 1.54 -30.32
C GLY A 455 27.54 2.19 -29.58
N TRP A 456 27.76 2.65 -28.35
CA TRP A 456 26.78 3.42 -27.58
C TRP A 456 26.53 4.80 -28.19
N MET A 457 27.57 5.52 -28.62
CA MET A 457 27.44 6.83 -29.29
C MET A 457 26.67 6.74 -30.62
N ASP A 458 27.02 5.79 -31.49
CA ASP A 458 26.33 5.61 -32.78
C ASP A 458 24.84 5.28 -32.57
N LYS A 459 24.54 4.50 -31.52
CA LYS A 459 23.15 4.17 -31.12
C LYS A 459 22.38 5.39 -30.62
N ILE A 460 23.02 6.30 -29.87
CA ILE A 460 22.40 7.55 -29.42
C ILE A 460 22.15 8.49 -30.61
N ALA A 461 23.14 8.68 -31.48
CA ALA A 461 23.04 9.56 -32.64
C ALA A 461 21.97 9.10 -33.66
N ALA A 462 21.74 7.79 -33.80
CA ALA A 462 20.69 7.24 -34.66
C ALA A 462 19.26 7.55 -34.16
N GLY A 463 19.10 7.92 -32.88
CA GLY A 463 17.81 8.25 -32.25
C GLY A 463 17.58 9.76 -32.09
N ARG A 464 18.02 10.58 -33.04
CA ARG A 464 17.98 12.05 -32.90
C ARG A 464 16.55 12.61 -32.79
N MET A 465 15.59 12.08 -33.56
CA MET A 465 14.18 12.45 -33.37
C MET A 465 13.66 11.67 -32.17
N THR A 466 13.20 12.39 -31.15
CA THR A 466 12.59 11.79 -29.95
C THR A 466 11.21 11.27 -30.29
N ILE A 467 10.97 9.99 -30.02
CA ILE A 467 9.67 9.33 -30.18
C ILE A 467 9.36 8.66 -28.84
N GLU A 468 8.46 9.27 -28.07
CA GLU A 468 8.13 8.86 -26.70
C GLU A 468 6.62 8.79 -26.47
N SER A 469 6.21 8.29 -25.29
CA SER A 469 4.79 8.17 -24.90
C SER A 469 3.90 7.51 -25.94
N VAL A 470 4.42 6.49 -26.63
CA VAL A 470 3.71 5.77 -27.69
C VAL A 470 2.47 5.09 -27.11
N TYR A 471 1.32 5.30 -27.76
CA TYR A 471 0.05 4.69 -27.39
C TYR A 471 -0.72 4.26 -28.64
N PRO A 472 -1.35 3.08 -28.66
CA PRO A 472 -1.39 2.12 -27.57
C PRO A 472 -0.11 1.28 -27.49
N GLU A 473 0.38 1.05 -26.27
CA GLU A 473 1.54 0.19 -25.97
C GLU A 473 1.30 -0.47 -24.61
N LEU A 474 1.39 -1.80 -24.53
CA LEU A 474 1.12 -2.56 -23.30
C LEU A 474 2.40 -3.12 -22.70
N ASP A 475 2.64 -2.83 -21.42
CA ASP A 475 3.77 -3.35 -20.63
C ASP A 475 5.13 -3.18 -21.35
N GLY A 476 5.36 -2.00 -21.95
CA GLY A 476 6.59 -1.71 -22.70
C GLY A 476 6.70 -2.48 -24.02
N GLY A 477 5.57 -2.74 -24.69
CA GLY A 477 5.50 -3.46 -25.96
C GLY A 477 5.52 -4.99 -25.81
N ARG A 478 5.42 -5.51 -24.58
CA ARG A 478 5.46 -6.96 -24.34
C ARG A 478 4.22 -7.69 -24.84
N PHE A 479 3.05 -7.04 -24.82
CA PHE A 479 1.79 -7.65 -25.23
C PHE A 479 1.15 -6.90 -26.39
N ALA A 480 0.52 -7.66 -27.28
CA ALA A 480 -0.26 -7.12 -28.36
C ALA A 480 -1.56 -6.50 -27.84
N ILE A 481 -1.97 -5.39 -28.44
CA ILE A 481 -3.33 -4.87 -28.28
C ILE A 481 -4.30 -5.65 -29.17
N LYS A 482 -5.61 -5.40 -29.04
CA LYS A 482 -6.65 -6.12 -29.79
C LYS A 482 -7.61 -5.18 -30.48
N ARG A 483 -7.96 -5.53 -31.70
CA ARG A 483 -8.94 -4.86 -32.56
C ARG A 483 -9.73 -5.91 -33.34
N VAL A 484 -10.69 -5.45 -34.13
CA VAL A 484 -11.37 -6.29 -35.11
C VAL A 484 -11.22 -5.75 -36.53
N VAL A 485 -11.44 -6.61 -37.53
CA VAL A 485 -11.48 -6.21 -38.94
C VAL A 485 -12.50 -5.09 -39.13
N GLY A 486 -12.10 -4.04 -39.84
CA GLY A 486 -12.89 -2.83 -40.08
C GLY A 486 -12.57 -1.69 -39.12
N ASP A 487 -11.82 -1.94 -38.04
CA ASP A 487 -11.37 -0.89 -37.14
C ASP A 487 -10.31 0.01 -37.80
N VAL A 488 -10.29 1.27 -37.36
CA VAL A 488 -9.17 2.20 -37.59
C VAL A 488 -8.44 2.38 -36.28
N MET A 489 -7.19 1.93 -36.23
CA MET A 489 -6.36 2.01 -35.04
C MET A 489 -5.64 3.36 -35.01
N ASP A 490 -6.00 4.19 -34.03
CA ASP A 490 -5.28 5.42 -33.74
C ASP A 490 -3.98 5.10 -32.99
N VAL A 491 -2.85 5.54 -33.53
CA VAL A 491 -1.52 5.42 -32.94
C VAL A 491 -1.01 6.82 -32.64
N TRP A 492 -0.64 7.04 -31.40
CA TRP A 492 -0.24 8.32 -30.84
C TRP A 492 1.20 8.26 -30.36
N ALA A 493 1.93 9.37 -30.47
CA ALA A 493 3.25 9.52 -29.87
C ALA A 493 3.57 11.00 -29.64
N ASP A 494 4.49 11.24 -28.71
CA ASP A 494 5.13 12.54 -28.56
C ASP A 494 6.36 12.54 -29.49
N ILE A 495 6.40 13.46 -30.45
CA ILE A 495 7.45 13.50 -31.49
C ILE A 495 8.02 14.91 -31.58
N PHE A 496 9.30 15.04 -31.20
CA PHE A 496 10.03 16.31 -31.15
C PHE A 496 11.54 16.10 -31.33
N THR A 497 12.30 17.18 -31.47
CA THR A 497 13.76 17.15 -31.62
C THR A 497 14.38 18.47 -31.13
N ASP A 498 15.70 18.52 -30.98
CA ASP A 498 16.45 19.77 -30.85
C ASP A 498 16.26 20.69 -32.09
N GLY A 499 16.10 22.00 -31.88
CA GLY A 499 15.94 23.00 -32.95
C GLY A 499 14.49 23.45 -33.18
N THR A 500 14.21 24.07 -34.33
CA THR A 500 12.89 24.65 -34.69
C THR A 500 12.39 24.16 -36.05
N PHE A 501 12.71 22.93 -36.41
CA PHE A 501 12.37 22.37 -37.72
C PHE A 501 10.90 21.98 -37.82
N VAL A 502 10.38 21.94 -39.04
CA VAL A 502 9.11 21.26 -39.32
C VAL A 502 9.37 19.76 -39.42
N LEU A 503 8.61 18.98 -38.65
CA LEU A 503 8.74 17.53 -38.58
C LEU A 503 7.65 16.85 -39.40
N ALA A 504 7.96 15.66 -39.88
CA ALA A 504 6.99 14.73 -40.44
C ALA A 504 7.17 13.36 -39.78
N ALA A 505 6.07 12.65 -39.64
CA ALA A 505 6.05 11.32 -39.06
C ALA A 505 5.04 10.43 -39.76
N VAL A 506 5.31 9.13 -39.79
CA VAL A 506 4.37 8.10 -40.24
C VAL A 506 4.30 6.97 -39.23
N VAL A 507 3.14 6.33 -39.16
CA VAL A 507 3.03 4.98 -38.61
C VAL A 507 3.37 4.01 -39.73
N THR A 508 4.38 3.19 -39.50
CA THR A 508 4.71 2.04 -40.35
C THR A 508 3.98 0.83 -39.81
N TYR A 509 3.34 0.04 -40.67
CA TYR A 509 2.63 -1.17 -40.26
C TYR A 509 2.63 -2.24 -41.35
N LYS A 510 2.48 -3.51 -40.95
CA LYS A 510 2.25 -4.61 -41.89
C LYS A 510 1.54 -5.81 -41.25
N PRO A 511 0.75 -6.57 -42.02
CA PRO A 511 0.36 -7.93 -41.64
C PRO A 511 1.59 -8.83 -41.42
N VAL A 512 1.53 -9.76 -40.48
CA VAL A 512 2.66 -10.68 -40.19
C VAL A 512 2.99 -11.65 -41.33
N ASP A 513 2.03 -11.89 -42.23
CA ASP A 513 2.20 -12.71 -43.45
C ASP A 513 2.77 -11.91 -44.64
N GLU A 514 3.02 -10.60 -44.49
CA GLU A 514 3.59 -9.74 -45.52
C GLU A 514 5.03 -9.30 -45.19
N GLU A 515 5.86 -9.18 -46.24
CA GLU A 515 7.21 -8.64 -46.10
C GLU A 515 7.23 -7.12 -46.16
N VAL A 516 6.37 -6.53 -46.99
CA VAL A 516 6.31 -5.09 -47.29
C VAL A 516 5.65 -4.31 -46.16
N TRP A 517 6.28 -3.19 -45.78
CA TRP A 517 5.72 -2.23 -44.83
C TRP A 517 4.86 -1.20 -45.54
N HIS A 518 3.71 -0.89 -44.95
CA HIS A 518 2.82 0.19 -45.35
C HIS A 518 3.06 1.40 -44.44
N GLU A 519 2.77 2.60 -44.93
CA GLU A 519 2.91 3.83 -44.16
C GLU A 519 1.60 4.61 -44.16
N THR A 520 1.27 5.21 -43.02
CA THR A 520 0.22 6.23 -42.92
C THR A 520 0.77 7.48 -42.25
N PRO A 521 0.53 8.68 -42.78
CA PRO A 521 0.98 9.92 -42.18
C PRO A 521 0.40 10.10 -40.77
N MET A 522 1.20 10.73 -39.91
CA MET A 522 0.76 11.26 -38.62
C MET A 522 0.51 12.76 -38.73
N THR A 523 -0.46 13.25 -37.97
CA THR A 523 -0.80 14.67 -37.88
C THR A 523 -0.54 15.18 -36.47
N LEU A 524 0.10 16.35 -36.37
CA LEU A 524 0.26 17.06 -35.11
C LEU A 524 -1.10 17.53 -34.61
N VAL A 525 -1.44 17.18 -33.37
CA VAL A 525 -2.68 17.62 -32.70
C VAL A 525 -2.39 18.89 -31.89
N GLU A 526 -1.55 18.78 -30.87
CA GLU A 526 -1.08 19.90 -30.06
C GLU A 526 0.15 19.48 -29.23
N ASN A 527 1.01 20.42 -28.83
CA ASN A 527 2.11 20.20 -27.90
C ASN A 527 2.95 18.94 -28.20
N ASP A 528 3.48 18.85 -29.41
CA ASP A 528 4.27 17.71 -29.91
C ASP A 528 3.57 16.34 -29.88
N ARG A 529 2.24 16.30 -29.65
CA ARG A 529 1.43 15.08 -29.69
C ARG A 529 0.92 14.83 -31.10
N TRP A 530 1.29 13.69 -31.66
CA TRP A 530 0.93 13.28 -33.01
C TRP A 530 -0.02 12.08 -33.00
N VAL A 531 -0.86 11.98 -34.04
CA VAL A 531 -1.74 10.82 -34.26
C VAL A 531 -1.67 10.34 -35.71
N GLY A 532 -1.47 9.04 -35.90
CA GLY A 532 -1.64 8.34 -37.18
C GLY A 532 -2.79 7.35 -37.11
N LYS A 533 -3.41 7.06 -38.25
CA LYS A 533 -4.61 6.20 -38.34
C LYS A 533 -4.34 5.00 -39.22
N VAL A 534 -4.28 3.81 -38.64
CA VAL A 534 -3.99 2.56 -39.36
C VAL A 534 -5.29 1.80 -39.66
N PRO A 535 -5.68 1.61 -40.93
CA PRO A 535 -6.85 0.82 -41.27
C PRO A 535 -6.55 -0.68 -41.15
N LEU A 536 -7.39 -1.42 -40.43
CA LEU A 536 -7.22 -2.85 -40.19
C LEU A 536 -8.21 -3.65 -41.05
N THR A 537 -7.74 -4.17 -42.18
CA THR A 537 -8.61 -4.68 -43.25
C THR A 537 -8.74 -6.19 -43.30
N ARG A 538 -7.89 -6.94 -42.60
CA ARG A 538 -7.84 -8.41 -42.64
C ARG A 538 -7.72 -9.00 -41.24
N ASN A 539 -8.30 -10.20 -41.06
CA ASN A 539 -8.19 -10.95 -39.81
C ASN A 539 -6.82 -11.63 -39.75
N THR A 540 -5.91 -11.05 -38.99
CA THR A 540 -4.52 -11.50 -38.80
C THR A 540 -3.88 -10.66 -37.71
N ARG A 541 -2.62 -10.92 -37.40
CA ARG A 541 -1.82 -10.02 -36.58
C ARG A 541 -1.11 -9.00 -37.46
N TYR A 542 -1.01 -7.77 -36.97
CA TYR A 542 -0.18 -6.74 -37.56
C TYR A 542 0.96 -6.37 -36.62
N VAL A 543 2.06 -5.92 -37.20
CA VAL A 543 3.17 -5.28 -36.51
C VAL A 543 3.20 -3.81 -36.93
N TYR A 544 3.46 -2.90 -36.00
CA TYR A 544 3.58 -1.47 -36.28
C TYR A 544 4.69 -0.79 -35.48
N SER A 545 5.17 0.33 -36.00
CA SER A 545 6.18 1.20 -35.39
C SER A 545 6.04 2.62 -35.96
N ILE A 546 6.82 3.56 -35.48
CA ILE A 546 6.76 4.97 -35.89
C ILE A 546 8.09 5.39 -36.48
N LEU A 547 8.04 6.13 -37.59
CA LEU A 547 9.17 6.84 -38.17
C LEU A 547 8.93 8.34 -38.04
N ALA A 548 9.96 9.08 -37.65
CA ALA A 548 9.96 10.53 -37.61
C ALA A 548 11.23 11.09 -38.25
N TRP A 549 11.11 12.23 -38.92
CA TRP A 549 12.21 12.92 -39.58
C TRP A 549 11.94 14.41 -39.68
N ARG A 550 12.98 15.16 -40.03
CA ARG A 550 12.86 16.55 -40.44
C ARG A 550 12.33 16.63 -41.86
N ASP A 551 11.19 17.29 -42.06
CA ASP A 551 10.70 17.64 -43.40
C ASP A 551 11.50 18.83 -43.93
N VAL A 552 12.43 18.56 -44.82
CA VAL A 552 13.35 19.58 -45.37
C VAL A 552 12.59 20.61 -46.19
N TRP A 553 11.57 20.19 -46.96
CA TRP A 553 10.81 21.08 -47.82
C TRP A 553 9.87 21.97 -47.02
N GLU A 554 9.08 21.42 -46.11
CA GLU A 554 8.16 22.22 -45.28
C GLU A 554 8.91 23.14 -44.32
N SER A 555 10.07 22.71 -43.81
CA SER A 555 10.94 23.59 -43.01
C SER A 555 11.37 24.81 -43.81
N TRP A 556 11.87 24.61 -45.04
CA TRP A 556 12.25 25.71 -45.94
C TRP A 556 11.04 26.56 -46.34
N ARG A 557 9.93 25.94 -46.72
CA ARG A 557 8.72 26.61 -47.21
C ARG A 557 8.11 27.52 -46.15
N ALA A 558 8.08 27.09 -44.89
CA ALA A 558 7.58 27.88 -43.77
C ALA A 558 8.38 29.17 -43.58
N ASP A 559 9.72 29.09 -43.63
CA ASP A 559 10.58 30.26 -43.47
C ASP A 559 10.62 31.15 -44.72
N PHE A 560 10.61 30.53 -45.91
CA PHE A 560 10.47 31.22 -47.19
C PHE A 560 9.17 32.04 -47.24
N LYS A 561 8.04 31.44 -46.85
CA LYS A 561 6.75 32.15 -46.81
C LYS A 561 6.77 33.35 -45.88
N LYS A 562 7.33 33.23 -44.67
CA LYS A 562 7.45 34.36 -43.73
C LYS A 562 8.21 35.53 -44.35
N LYS A 563 9.30 35.25 -45.08
CA LYS A 563 10.12 36.27 -45.76
C LYS A 563 9.36 36.93 -46.91
N VAL A 564 8.62 36.16 -47.70
CA VAL A 564 7.77 36.66 -48.79
C VAL A 564 6.67 37.57 -48.22
N ASP A 565 5.99 37.15 -47.16
CA ASP A 565 4.86 37.88 -46.56
C ASP A 565 5.28 39.27 -46.01
N VAL A 566 6.54 39.44 -45.61
CA VAL A 566 7.11 40.73 -45.16
C VAL A 566 7.81 41.51 -46.29
N GLY A 567 7.74 41.03 -47.53
CA GLY A 567 8.27 41.72 -48.71
C GLY A 567 9.80 41.71 -48.84
N MET A 568 10.50 40.73 -48.25
CA MET A 568 11.94 40.59 -48.40
C MET A 568 12.33 40.05 -49.78
N THR A 569 13.55 40.35 -50.24
CA THR A 569 14.14 39.71 -51.42
C THR A 569 14.48 38.25 -51.11
N VAL A 570 14.05 37.32 -51.96
CA VAL A 570 14.12 35.86 -51.70
C VAL A 570 14.80 35.05 -52.81
N ASP A 571 15.69 35.69 -53.59
CA ASP A 571 16.39 35.04 -54.71
C ASP A 571 17.27 33.86 -54.26
N LEU A 572 17.89 33.96 -53.10
CA LEU A 572 18.75 32.90 -52.55
C LEU A 572 17.90 31.71 -52.08
N GLU A 573 16.80 31.97 -51.39
CA GLU A 573 15.89 30.96 -50.88
C GLU A 573 15.25 30.16 -52.03
N LEU A 574 14.96 30.79 -53.17
CA LEU A 574 14.49 30.08 -54.37
C LEU A 574 15.55 29.12 -54.93
N ILE A 575 16.84 29.47 -54.86
CA ILE A 575 17.94 28.56 -55.24
C ILE A 575 18.02 27.39 -54.26
N GLU A 576 17.87 27.65 -52.96
CA GLU A 576 17.85 26.60 -51.92
C GLU A 576 16.69 25.63 -52.13
N GLY A 577 15.48 26.13 -52.34
CA GLY A 577 14.31 25.31 -52.65
C GLY A 577 14.55 24.40 -53.86
N ARG A 578 15.04 24.96 -54.97
CA ARG A 578 15.36 24.15 -56.16
C ARG A 578 16.40 23.07 -55.87
N ARG A 579 17.44 23.38 -55.09
CA ARG A 579 18.49 22.41 -54.71
C ARG A 579 17.95 21.27 -53.88
N PHE A 580 16.97 21.49 -53.00
CA PHE A 580 16.34 20.39 -52.26
C PHE A 580 15.65 19.40 -53.19
N ILE A 581 14.96 19.89 -54.22
CA ILE A 581 14.32 19.02 -55.21
C ILE A 581 15.37 18.31 -56.08
N GLU A 582 16.41 19.03 -56.52
CA GLU A 582 17.54 18.44 -57.27
C GLU A 582 18.25 17.34 -56.47
N HIS A 583 18.39 17.51 -55.15
CA HIS A 583 18.94 16.47 -54.27
C HIS A 583 17.99 15.29 -54.14
N ALA A 584 16.70 15.53 -53.92
CA ALA A 584 15.69 14.47 -53.87
C ALA A 584 15.69 13.63 -55.16
N ILE A 585 15.92 14.22 -56.34
CA ILE A 585 16.08 13.51 -57.62
C ILE A 585 17.23 12.50 -57.57
N THR A 586 18.33 12.77 -56.87
CA THR A 586 19.47 11.84 -56.77
C THR A 586 19.22 10.69 -55.80
N LEU A 587 18.27 10.84 -54.87
CA LEU A 587 17.89 9.82 -53.89
C LEU A 587 16.80 8.87 -54.40
N ASN A 588 16.14 9.18 -55.53
CA ASN A 588 14.99 8.43 -56.03
C ASN A 588 15.26 7.72 -57.38
N GLU A 589 14.46 6.67 -57.62
CA GLU A 589 14.45 5.89 -58.87
C GLU A 589 13.33 6.34 -59.83
N ALA A 590 13.04 5.55 -60.87
CA ALA A 590 12.34 5.95 -62.10
C ALA A 590 11.12 6.87 -61.92
N GLU A 591 10.13 6.47 -61.10
CA GLU A 591 8.89 7.22 -60.92
C GLU A 591 9.08 8.53 -60.13
N GLY A 592 9.68 8.45 -58.94
CA GLY A 592 9.95 9.62 -58.10
C GLY A 592 10.88 10.63 -58.79
N ARG A 593 11.89 10.13 -59.52
CA ARG A 593 12.80 10.95 -60.32
C ARG A 593 12.06 11.71 -61.42
N ALA A 594 11.12 11.07 -62.12
CA ALA A 594 10.34 11.70 -63.17
C ALA A 594 9.40 12.78 -62.60
N ALA A 595 8.71 12.48 -61.49
CA ALA A 595 7.80 13.41 -60.82
C ALA A 595 8.55 14.68 -60.34
N LEU A 596 9.68 14.53 -59.66
CA LEU A 596 10.48 15.65 -59.18
C LEU A 596 11.10 16.46 -60.34
N ARG A 597 11.46 15.81 -61.46
CA ARG A 597 12.00 16.50 -62.64
C ARG A 597 11.00 17.48 -63.25
N VAL A 598 9.72 17.10 -63.33
CA VAL A 598 8.64 17.98 -63.82
C VAL A 598 8.60 19.27 -63.00
N VAL A 599 8.69 19.17 -61.67
CA VAL A 599 8.67 20.32 -60.77
C VAL A 599 9.90 21.23 -61.00
N VAL A 600 11.11 20.66 -61.05
CA VAL A 600 12.34 21.45 -61.26
C VAL A 600 12.32 22.14 -62.62
N ASP A 601 11.94 21.43 -63.69
CA ASP A 601 11.89 21.99 -65.04
C ASP A 601 10.85 23.12 -65.13
N ARG A 602 9.71 22.99 -64.42
CA ARG A 602 8.72 24.05 -64.33
C ARG A 602 9.25 25.27 -63.56
N MET A 603 9.93 25.07 -62.43
CA MET A 603 10.57 26.17 -61.69
C MET A 603 11.61 26.91 -62.54
N GLN A 604 12.31 26.24 -63.45
CA GLN A 604 13.29 26.87 -64.35
C GLN A 604 12.65 27.74 -65.45
N GLN A 605 11.38 27.52 -65.78
CA GLN A 605 10.64 28.29 -66.78
C GLN A 605 9.94 29.53 -66.22
N LEU A 606 9.79 29.62 -64.91
CA LEU A 606 9.09 30.71 -64.22
C LEU A 606 10.10 31.73 -63.65
N SER A 607 9.65 32.96 -63.42
CA SER A 607 10.48 34.01 -62.81
C SER A 607 9.64 35.01 -62.01
N GLY A 608 10.28 35.78 -61.13
CA GLY A 608 9.61 36.81 -60.32
C GLY A 608 8.48 36.22 -59.46
N GLN A 609 7.33 36.91 -59.44
CA GLN A 609 6.18 36.51 -58.62
C GLN A 609 5.61 35.14 -59.02
N GLU A 610 5.63 34.79 -60.32
CA GLU A 610 5.08 33.51 -60.80
C GLU A 610 5.86 32.32 -60.24
N LEU A 611 7.19 32.46 -60.07
CA LEU A 611 8.02 31.43 -59.46
C LEU A 611 7.77 31.31 -57.95
N ILE A 612 7.57 32.44 -57.25
CA ILE A 612 7.25 32.45 -55.82
C ILE A 612 5.90 31.75 -55.58
N ASP A 613 4.88 32.13 -56.35
CA ASP A 613 3.54 31.54 -56.25
C ASP A 613 3.58 30.04 -56.56
N TYR A 614 4.35 29.63 -57.57
CA TYR A 614 4.53 28.22 -57.90
C TYR A 614 5.26 27.44 -56.80
N ALA A 615 6.35 27.98 -56.24
CA ALA A 615 7.10 27.34 -55.17
C ALA A 615 6.27 27.15 -53.89
N LEU A 616 5.29 28.02 -53.65
CA LEU A 616 4.32 27.92 -52.54
C LEU A 616 3.08 27.08 -52.86
N SER A 617 2.90 26.67 -54.12
CA SER A 617 1.74 25.91 -54.57
C SER A 617 1.78 24.45 -54.11
N ASP A 618 0.65 23.75 -54.29
CA ASP A 618 0.52 22.35 -53.89
C ASP A 618 1.34 21.37 -54.72
N GLU A 619 1.70 21.69 -55.98
CA GLU A 619 2.39 20.73 -56.86
C GLU A 619 3.82 20.40 -56.37
N PRO A 620 4.73 21.37 -56.12
CA PRO A 620 6.03 21.06 -55.53
C PRO A 620 5.91 20.44 -54.13
N ARG A 621 4.92 20.89 -53.35
CA ARG A 621 4.66 20.41 -51.99
C ARG A 621 4.32 18.92 -51.97
N GLN A 622 3.41 18.48 -52.84
CA GLN A 622 3.01 17.07 -52.93
C GLN A 622 4.16 16.18 -53.44
N ALA A 623 4.93 16.64 -54.43
CA ALA A 623 6.08 15.90 -54.95
C ALA A 623 7.16 15.69 -53.87
N MET A 624 7.46 16.72 -53.08
CA MET A 624 8.44 16.63 -51.99
C MET A 624 7.91 15.84 -50.80
N ALA A 625 6.62 15.88 -50.49
CA ALA A 625 6.04 15.02 -49.46
C ALA A 625 6.15 13.52 -49.80
N ALA A 626 6.03 13.17 -51.10
CA ALA A 626 6.12 11.79 -51.56
C ALA A 626 7.58 11.29 -51.73
N TYR A 627 8.46 12.14 -52.25
CA TYR A 627 9.79 11.73 -52.73
C TYR A 627 10.96 12.55 -52.13
N GLY A 628 10.70 13.46 -51.21
CA GLY A 628 11.73 14.26 -50.55
C GLY A 628 12.63 13.45 -49.62
N GLU A 629 13.77 14.03 -49.26
CA GLU A 629 14.69 13.43 -48.28
C GLU A 629 14.06 13.36 -46.88
N ARG A 630 14.15 12.18 -46.24
CA ARG A 630 13.79 11.98 -44.83
C ARG A 630 15.01 12.19 -43.91
N GLN A 631 15.36 13.44 -43.65
CA GLN A 631 16.58 13.78 -42.91
C GLN A 631 16.46 13.43 -41.41
N TYR A 632 17.50 12.82 -40.83
CA TYR A 632 17.53 12.32 -39.44
C TYR A 632 16.46 11.28 -39.11
N LEU A 633 16.10 10.46 -40.10
CA LEU A 633 15.12 9.38 -39.94
C LEU A 633 15.42 8.54 -38.69
N SER A 634 14.53 8.66 -37.70
CA SER A 634 14.60 7.88 -36.47
C SER A 634 13.38 6.98 -36.38
N ARG A 635 13.58 5.78 -35.84
CA ARG A 635 12.55 4.76 -35.66
C ARG A 635 12.30 4.53 -34.19
N TYR A 636 11.04 4.36 -33.81
CA TYR A 636 10.72 3.90 -32.47
C TYR A 636 11.36 2.54 -32.21
N VAL A 637 12.06 2.40 -31.08
CA VAL A 637 12.94 1.26 -30.80
C VAL A 637 12.20 -0.09 -30.71
N ARG A 638 10.87 -0.07 -30.52
CA ARG A 638 10.03 -1.26 -30.41
C ARG A 638 9.19 -1.46 -31.67
N GLU A 639 9.04 -2.73 -32.03
CA GLU A 639 7.98 -3.21 -32.92
C GLU A 639 6.81 -3.68 -32.05
N LEU A 640 5.65 -3.04 -32.22
CA LEU A 640 4.45 -3.29 -31.44
C LEU A 640 3.50 -4.21 -32.23
N GLU A 641 2.73 -5.05 -31.53
CA GLU A 641 1.81 -6.01 -32.15
C GLU A 641 0.34 -5.61 -31.91
N VAL A 642 -0.53 -5.89 -32.87
CA VAL A 642 -2.00 -5.85 -32.71
C VAL A 642 -2.62 -7.13 -33.28
N TYR A 643 -3.41 -7.84 -32.47
CA TYR A 643 -4.30 -8.90 -32.95
C TYR A 643 -5.57 -8.27 -33.52
N VAL A 644 -5.85 -8.55 -34.79
CA VAL A 644 -7.06 -8.10 -35.47
C VAL A 644 -7.93 -9.32 -35.69
N ASP A 645 -8.87 -9.58 -34.79
CA ASP A 645 -9.78 -10.71 -34.96
C ASP A 645 -10.91 -10.38 -35.95
N ARG A 646 -11.64 -11.40 -36.41
CA ARG A 646 -12.96 -11.20 -37.02
C ARG A 646 -13.96 -10.58 -36.02
N THR A 647 -15.00 -9.93 -36.55
CA THR A 647 -16.00 -9.17 -35.77
C THR A 647 -16.66 -9.96 -34.65
N ALA A 648 -16.87 -11.27 -34.81
CA ALA A 648 -17.43 -12.15 -33.78
C ALA A 648 -16.65 -12.15 -32.45
N GLY A 649 -15.35 -11.82 -32.49
CA GLY A 649 -14.53 -11.65 -31.30
C GLY A 649 -14.96 -10.48 -30.42
N ALA A 650 -15.61 -9.46 -30.99
CA ALA A 650 -16.11 -8.28 -30.28
C ALA A 650 -17.65 -8.17 -30.26
N TYR A 651 -18.36 -8.84 -31.17
CA TYR A 651 -19.81 -8.84 -31.26
C TYR A 651 -20.36 -10.23 -31.56
N SER A 652 -20.97 -10.88 -30.57
CA SER A 652 -21.68 -12.15 -30.74
C SER A 652 -22.65 -12.43 -29.60
N ALA A 653 -23.70 -13.21 -29.87
CA ALA A 653 -24.63 -13.75 -28.88
C ALA A 653 -24.44 -15.27 -28.76
N TRP A 654 -24.19 -15.75 -27.54
CA TRP A 654 -23.86 -17.15 -27.25
C TRP A 654 -25.02 -17.88 -26.58
N PHE A 655 -25.26 -19.12 -26.98
CA PHE A 655 -26.23 -20.01 -26.35
C PHE A 655 -25.56 -21.33 -25.97
N GLU A 656 -25.62 -21.68 -24.69
CA GLU A 656 -25.03 -22.93 -24.18
C GLU A 656 -26.12 -23.99 -23.95
N ILE A 657 -25.89 -25.19 -24.50
CA ILE A 657 -26.74 -26.36 -24.27
C ILE A 657 -25.90 -27.63 -24.09
N PHE A 658 -26.46 -28.65 -23.45
CA PHE A 658 -25.85 -29.96 -23.31
C PHE A 658 -26.37 -30.87 -24.43
N PRO A 659 -25.52 -31.39 -25.35
CA PRO A 659 -25.97 -32.29 -26.41
C PRO A 659 -26.75 -33.52 -25.91
N ARG A 660 -26.32 -34.09 -24.77
CA ARG A 660 -26.99 -35.23 -24.13
C ARG A 660 -28.41 -34.94 -23.61
N SER A 661 -28.79 -33.68 -23.51
CA SER A 661 -30.12 -33.20 -23.08
C SER A 661 -30.98 -32.67 -24.23
N ALA A 662 -30.48 -32.74 -25.47
CA ALA A 662 -31.17 -32.18 -26.62
C ALA A 662 -32.35 -33.04 -27.13
N SER A 663 -32.49 -34.28 -26.65
CA SER A 663 -33.54 -35.20 -27.10
C SER A 663 -34.94 -34.64 -26.79
N PRO A 664 -35.84 -34.57 -27.78
CA PRO A 664 -37.25 -34.28 -27.54
C PRO A 664 -37.98 -35.47 -26.90
N ASP A 665 -37.40 -36.67 -26.96
CA ASP A 665 -37.90 -37.88 -26.31
C ASP A 665 -37.26 -38.04 -24.92
N PRO A 666 -38.03 -37.93 -23.82
CA PRO A 666 -37.52 -38.02 -22.46
C PRO A 666 -37.06 -39.42 -22.04
N SER A 667 -37.27 -40.45 -22.88
CA SER A 667 -36.87 -41.82 -22.58
C SER A 667 -35.43 -42.16 -22.98
N ARG A 668 -34.74 -41.25 -23.68
CA ARG A 668 -33.36 -41.46 -24.14
C ARG A 668 -32.49 -40.20 -24.06
N PRO A 669 -31.15 -40.35 -23.95
CA PRO A 669 -30.22 -39.24 -24.13
C PRO A 669 -30.32 -38.60 -25.52
N GLY A 670 -29.89 -37.35 -25.61
CA GLY A 670 -29.73 -36.60 -26.85
C GLY A 670 -28.47 -36.96 -27.63
N THR A 671 -28.55 -36.80 -28.95
CA THR A 671 -27.49 -37.00 -29.92
C THR A 671 -27.20 -35.72 -30.69
N PHE A 672 -26.14 -35.70 -31.51
CA PHE A 672 -25.90 -34.57 -32.41
C PHE A 672 -27.06 -34.30 -33.39
N ASP A 673 -27.84 -35.32 -33.78
CA ASP A 673 -29.02 -35.12 -34.63
C ASP A 673 -30.17 -34.42 -33.89
N ASP A 674 -30.32 -34.68 -32.60
CA ASP A 674 -31.29 -33.97 -31.78
C ASP A 674 -30.89 -32.49 -31.62
N VAL A 675 -29.59 -32.22 -31.51
CA VAL A 675 -29.07 -30.84 -31.54
C VAL A 675 -29.36 -30.17 -32.88
N VAL A 676 -29.21 -30.87 -34.01
CA VAL A 676 -29.60 -30.36 -35.34
C VAL A 676 -31.08 -29.93 -35.34
N GLY A 677 -31.95 -30.69 -34.67
CA GLY A 677 -33.37 -30.35 -34.49
C GLY A 677 -33.63 -29.03 -33.75
N LEU A 678 -32.70 -28.57 -32.90
CA LEU A 678 -32.82 -27.32 -32.14
C LEU A 678 -32.29 -26.09 -32.89
N LEU A 679 -31.49 -26.27 -33.95
CA LEU A 679 -30.86 -25.15 -34.68
C LEU A 679 -31.85 -24.09 -35.21
N PRO A 680 -33.05 -24.43 -35.72
CA PRO A 680 -34.04 -23.43 -36.12
C PRO A 680 -34.43 -22.49 -34.97
N MET A 681 -34.67 -23.04 -33.77
CA MET A 681 -35.04 -22.26 -32.58
C MET A 681 -33.91 -21.31 -32.17
N VAL A 682 -32.66 -21.80 -32.16
CA VAL A 682 -31.48 -21.02 -31.78
C VAL A 682 -31.25 -19.87 -32.76
N ARG A 683 -31.35 -20.14 -34.07
CA ARG A 683 -31.30 -19.13 -35.13
C ARG A 683 -32.39 -18.08 -34.97
N ASP A 684 -33.63 -18.49 -34.71
CA ASP A 684 -34.77 -17.57 -34.62
C ASP A 684 -34.70 -16.67 -33.38
N MET A 685 -33.99 -17.10 -32.34
CA MET A 685 -33.62 -16.25 -31.21
C MET A 685 -32.52 -15.23 -31.54
N GLY A 686 -31.84 -15.38 -32.68
CA GLY A 686 -30.78 -14.48 -33.13
C GLY A 686 -29.44 -14.70 -32.42
N PHE A 687 -29.17 -15.90 -31.92
CA PHE A 687 -27.83 -16.27 -31.46
C PHE A 687 -26.89 -16.50 -32.65
N ASP A 688 -25.59 -16.31 -32.42
CA ASP A 688 -24.54 -16.49 -33.41
C ASP A 688 -23.64 -17.70 -33.08
N VAL A 689 -23.50 -18.02 -31.78
CA VAL A 689 -22.63 -19.10 -31.30
C VAL A 689 -23.42 -20.10 -30.46
N LEU A 690 -23.30 -21.39 -30.78
CA LEU A 690 -23.81 -22.51 -30.00
C LEU A 690 -22.64 -23.19 -29.28
N TYR A 691 -22.64 -23.10 -27.96
CA TYR A 691 -21.57 -23.57 -27.09
C TYR A 691 -21.96 -24.89 -26.42
N PHE A 692 -21.05 -25.87 -26.46
CA PHE A 692 -21.21 -27.16 -25.78
C PHE A 692 -20.17 -27.34 -24.66
N PRO A 693 -20.58 -27.88 -23.50
CA PRO A 693 -19.67 -28.56 -22.58
C PRO A 693 -18.87 -29.67 -23.31
N PRO A 694 -17.86 -30.28 -22.66
CA PRO A 694 -17.04 -31.31 -23.31
C PRO A 694 -17.89 -32.43 -23.93
N ILE A 695 -17.55 -32.83 -25.16
CA ILE A 695 -18.28 -33.82 -25.97
C ILE A 695 -17.57 -35.19 -26.00
N HIS A 696 -16.63 -35.39 -25.08
CA HIS A 696 -15.70 -36.51 -25.05
C HIS A 696 -16.21 -37.62 -24.10
N PRO A 697 -15.71 -38.86 -24.23
CA PRO A 697 -16.07 -39.95 -23.32
C PRO A 697 -15.88 -39.58 -21.85
N ILE A 698 -16.83 -39.98 -21.00
CA ILE A 698 -16.84 -39.63 -19.56
C ILE A 698 -16.35 -40.80 -18.70
N GLY A 699 -15.40 -40.53 -17.80
CA GLY A 699 -14.83 -41.51 -16.88
C GLY A 699 -15.86 -42.23 -16.00
N ARG A 700 -15.52 -43.45 -15.57
CA ARG A 700 -16.33 -44.32 -14.71
C ARG A 700 -15.77 -44.35 -13.28
N ALA A 701 -14.46 -44.30 -13.12
CA ALA A 701 -13.79 -44.22 -11.82
C ALA A 701 -14.14 -42.90 -11.10
N PHE A 702 -14.60 -43.02 -9.86
CA PHE A 702 -15.01 -41.89 -9.00
C PHE A 702 -16.07 -40.97 -9.63
N ARG A 703 -16.82 -41.47 -10.61
CA ARG A 703 -17.89 -40.73 -11.29
C ARG A 703 -18.85 -40.12 -10.28
N LYS A 704 -19.21 -38.84 -10.50
CA LYS A 704 -20.22 -38.16 -9.70
C LYS A 704 -21.63 -38.47 -10.19
N GLY A 705 -22.55 -38.66 -9.25
CA GLY A 705 -23.97 -38.83 -9.53
C GLY A 705 -24.76 -37.51 -9.42
N ARG A 706 -26.09 -37.64 -9.49
CA ARG A 706 -27.08 -36.56 -9.34
C ARG A 706 -26.75 -35.60 -8.20
N ASN A 707 -26.96 -34.30 -8.43
CA ASN A 707 -26.69 -33.25 -7.43
C ASN A 707 -25.27 -33.32 -6.81
N ASN A 708 -24.26 -33.67 -7.61
CA ASN A 708 -22.85 -33.70 -7.21
C ASN A 708 -22.54 -34.73 -6.08
N THR A 709 -23.30 -35.83 -5.99
CA THR A 709 -23.04 -36.92 -5.04
C THR A 709 -21.80 -37.74 -5.44
N LEU A 710 -21.11 -38.31 -4.44
CA LEU A 710 -19.96 -39.21 -4.64
C LEU A 710 -20.36 -40.67 -4.93
N ASN A 711 -21.63 -41.01 -4.78
CA ASN A 711 -22.16 -42.36 -5.01
C ASN A 711 -23.10 -42.31 -6.23
N PRO A 712 -22.61 -42.56 -7.46
CA PRO A 712 -23.44 -42.54 -8.65
C PRO A 712 -24.39 -43.74 -8.71
N GLY A 713 -25.60 -43.53 -9.20
CA GLY A 713 -26.48 -44.63 -9.62
C GLY A 713 -25.96 -45.33 -10.87
N PRO A 714 -26.49 -46.53 -11.21
CA PRO A 714 -26.05 -47.28 -12.39
C PRO A 714 -26.31 -46.54 -13.71
N ASP A 715 -27.33 -45.68 -13.75
CA ASP A 715 -27.74 -44.92 -14.93
C ASP A 715 -27.29 -43.45 -14.88
N ASP A 716 -26.48 -43.04 -13.90
CA ASP A 716 -26.02 -41.66 -13.81
C ASP A 716 -24.96 -41.37 -14.90
N PRO A 717 -25.17 -40.31 -15.70
CA PRO A 717 -24.35 -40.04 -16.89
C PRO A 717 -22.97 -39.45 -16.54
N GLY A 718 -22.74 -39.06 -15.29
CA GLY A 718 -21.51 -38.39 -14.86
C GLY A 718 -21.40 -36.95 -15.35
N VAL A 719 -20.21 -36.38 -15.19
CA VAL A 719 -19.89 -34.98 -15.51
C VAL A 719 -19.11 -34.90 -16.82
N PRO A 720 -19.53 -34.12 -17.83
CA PRO A 720 -18.81 -34.00 -19.10
C PRO A 720 -17.34 -33.58 -18.94
N TYR A 721 -17.04 -32.78 -17.91
CA TYR A 721 -15.68 -32.33 -17.58
C TYR A 721 -14.76 -33.43 -17.02
N ALA A 722 -15.29 -34.62 -16.69
CA ALA A 722 -14.50 -35.80 -16.32
C ALA A 722 -14.05 -36.57 -17.58
N ILE A 723 -13.27 -35.88 -18.43
CA ILE A 723 -12.88 -36.30 -19.77
C ILE A 723 -11.97 -37.53 -19.73
N GLY A 724 -12.31 -38.55 -20.49
CA GLY A 724 -11.49 -39.73 -20.73
C GLY A 724 -12.12 -41.00 -20.20
N ALA A 725 -12.15 -42.02 -21.04
CA ALA A 725 -12.49 -43.40 -20.68
C ALA A 725 -11.75 -44.36 -21.62
N GLU A 726 -12.04 -45.66 -21.56
CA GLU A 726 -11.44 -46.66 -22.47
C GLU A 726 -11.71 -46.32 -23.95
N GLU A 727 -12.84 -45.68 -24.22
CA GLU A 727 -13.28 -45.28 -25.56
C GLU A 727 -12.49 -44.11 -26.17
N GLY A 728 -11.70 -43.37 -25.38
CA GLY A 728 -10.86 -42.27 -25.85
C GLY A 728 -10.78 -41.06 -24.92
N GLY A 729 -10.02 -40.04 -25.35
CA GLY A 729 -9.74 -38.81 -24.60
C GLY A 729 -10.29 -37.55 -25.27
N HIS A 730 -9.52 -36.46 -25.22
CA HIS A 730 -9.88 -35.13 -25.75
C HIS A 730 -10.02 -35.07 -27.28
N ASP A 731 -9.56 -36.09 -27.98
CA ASP A 731 -9.62 -36.28 -29.43
C ASP A 731 -10.66 -37.32 -29.86
N ALA A 732 -11.51 -37.77 -28.93
CA ALA A 732 -12.62 -38.68 -29.17
C ALA A 732 -13.97 -38.02 -28.92
N ILE A 733 -15.04 -38.64 -29.42
CA ILE A 733 -16.43 -38.24 -29.22
C ILE A 733 -17.09 -39.28 -28.31
N ASP A 734 -17.88 -38.84 -27.34
CA ASP A 734 -18.65 -39.75 -26.49
C ASP A 734 -19.65 -40.56 -27.34
N PRO A 735 -19.57 -41.90 -27.33
CA PRO A 735 -20.46 -42.75 -28.12
C PRO A 735 -21.95 -42.57 -27.81
N MET A 736 -22.30 -42.01 -26.63
CA MET A 736 -23.68 -41.72 -26.25
C MET A 736 -24.31 -40.62 -27.13
N ILE A 737 -23.52 -39.65 -27.58
CA ILE A 737 -24.03 -38.48 -28.33
C ILE A 737 -23.75 -38.58 -29.84
N GLY A 738 -22.82 -39.43 -30.27
CA GLY A 738 -22.58 -39.73 -31.69
C GLY A 738 -21.14 -40.11 -32.02
N ASP A 739 -20.75 -39.80 -33.26
CA ASP A 739 -19.41 -40.03 -33.81
C ASP A 739 -18.93 -38.82 -34.63
N PHE A 740 -17.75 -38.92 -35.26
CA PHE A 740 -17.19 -37.84 -36.08
C PHE A 740 -18.04 -37.49 -37.30
N GLU A 741 -18.77 -38.44 -37.89
CA GLU A 741 -19.64 -38.16 -39.03
C GLU A 741 -20.87 -37.35 -38.57
N GLY A 742 -21.46 -37.74 -37.43
CA GLY A 742 -22.51 -37.00 -36.74
C GLY A 742 -22.07 -35.58 -36.38
N PHE A 743 -20.87 -35.42 -35.84
CA PHE A 743 -20.32 -34.11 -35.51
C PHE A 743 -20.11 -33.23 -36.75
N ARG A 744 -19.50 -33.76 -37.82
CA ARG A 744 -19.35 -33.04 -39.09
C ARG A 744 -20.69 -32.63 -39.69
N ARG A 745 -21.71 -33.48 -39.57
CA ARG A 745 -23.08 -33.14 -39.99
C ARG A 745 -23.62 -31.97 -39.17
N LEU A 746 -23.52 -32.02 -37.84
CA LEU A 746 -23.92 -30.91 -36.96
C LEU A 746 -23.22 -29.59 -37.32
N VAL A 747 -21.89 -29.60 -37.51
CA VAL A 747 -21.13 -28.40 -37.90
C VAL A 747 -21.62 -27.83 -39.24
N ARG A 748 -21.88 -28.69 -40.23
CA ARG A 748 -22.44 -28.27 -41.53
C ARG A 748 -23.84 -27.67 -41.40
N GLU A 749 -24.73 -28.29 -40.64
CA GLU A 749 -26.09 -27.78 -40.44
C GLU A 749 -26.08 -26.48 -39.63
N ALA A 750 -25.30 -26.38 -38.55
CA ALA A 750 -25.15 -25.15 -37.78
C ALA A 750 -24.71 -23.99 -38.69
N LYS A 751 -23.72 -24.22 -39.56
CA LYS A 751 -23.27 -23.22 -40.54
C LYS A 751 -24.38 -22.78 -41.50
N LYS A 752 -25.25 -23.68 -41.98
CA LYS A 752 -26.41 -23.31 -42.82
C LYS A 752 -27.41 -22.43 -42.08
N HIS A 753 -27.49 -22.57 -40.76
CA HIS A 753 -28.31 -21.74 -39.88
C HIS A 753 -27.61 -20.44 -39.45
N GLY A 754 -26.37 -20.19 -39.91
CA GLY A 754 -25.59 -19.02 -39.51
C GLY A 754 -25.02 -19.11 -38.09
N LEU A 755 -24.93 -20.32 -37.53
CA LEU A 755 -24.41 -20.60 -36.20
C LEU A 755 -22.99 -21.17 -36.27
N GLU A 756 -22.14 -20.71 -35.37
CA GLU A 756 -20.83 -21.30 -35.12
C GLU A 756 -20.85 -22.20 -33.89
N ILE A 757 -20.11 -23.30 -33.95
CA ILE A 757 -19.94 -24.19 -32.80
C ILE A 757 -18.75 -23.72 -31.97
N ALA A 758 -18.97 -23.55 -30.67
CA ALA A 758 -17.92 -23.40 -29.67
C ALA A 758 -17.80 -24.67 -28.83
N LEU A 759 -16.60 -25.19 -28.67
CA LEU A 759 -16.34 -26.34 -27.80
C LEU A 759 -15.66 -25.91 -26.51
N ASP A 760 -16.03 -26.55 -25.42
CA ASP A 760 -15.25 -26.49 -24.19
C ASP A 760 -13.88 -27.17 -24.39
N PHE A 761 -12.83 -26.54 -23.88
CA PHE A 761 -11.50 -27.11 -23.80
C PHE A 761 -11.02 -27.11 -22.34
N ALA A 762 -11.24 -28.22 -21.65
CA ALA A 762 -10.84 -28.42 -20.26
C ALA A 762 -9.57 -29.25 -20.16
N VAL A 763 -8.46 -28.63 -19.76
CA VAL A 763 -7.17 -29.34 -19.61
C VAL A 763 -7.11 -30.08 -18.28
N GLN A 764 -7.67 -31.29 -18.26
CA GLN A 764 -7.73 -32.21 -17.13
C GLN A 764 -8.16 -33.61 -17.62
N CYS A 765 -7.99 -34.63 -16.79
CA CYS A 765 -8.33 -36.00 -17.17
C CYS A 765 -9.17 -36.67 -16.08
N SER A 766 -10.09 -37.55 -16.44
CA SER A 766 -10.59 -38.56 -15.51
C SER A 766 -9.47 -39.57 -15.19
N PRO A 767 -9.56 -40.32 -14.07
CA PRO A 767 -8.62 -41.40 -13.79
C PRO A 767 -8.57 -42.51 -14.85
N ASP A 768 -9.62 -42.63 -15.67
CA ASP A 768 -9.71 -43.63 -16.76
C ASP A 768 -9.18 -43.10 -18.11
N HIS A 769 -8.73 -41.85 -18.18
CA HIS A 769 -8.24 -41.27 -19.43
C HIS A 769 -7.00 -42.03 -19.93
N PRO A 770 -6.88 -42.36 -21.24
CA PRO A 770 -5.75 -43.13 -21.79
C PRO A 770 -4.36 -42.58 -21.40
N TRP A 771 -4.20 -41.26 -21.43
CA TRP A 771 -2.97 -40.58 -20.97
C TRP A 771 -2.51 -40.95 -19.56
N VAL A 772 -3.38 -41.30 -18.62
CA VAL A 772 -2.96 -41.71 -17.26
C VAL A 772 -2.10 -42.98 -17.31
N LYS A 773 -2.41 -43.89 -18.25
CA LYS A 773 -1.68 -45.14 -18.48
C LYS A 773 -0.53 -44.96 -19.48
N GLU A 774 -0.76 -44.23 -20.56
CA GLU A 774 0.18 -44.08 -21.67
C GLU A 774 1.29 -43.06 -21.35
N HIS A 775 0.98 -42.03 -20.57
CA HIS A 775 1.87 -40.93 -20.22
C HIS A 775 1.84 -40.67 -18.70
N PRO A 776 2.24 -41.64 -17.85
CA PRO A 776 2.17 -41.48 -16.40
C PRO A 776 3.01 -40.29 -15.91
N HIS A 777 4.10 -39.96 -16.59
CA HIS A 777 4.96 -38.81 -16.28
C HIS A 777 4.26 -37.45 -16.48
N TRP A 778 3.12 -37.40 -17.16
CA TRP A 778 2.29 -36.18 -17.28
C TRP A 778 1.51 -35.86 -16.01
N PHE A 779 1.53 -36.70 -14.97
CA PHE A 779 0.74 -36.51 -13.76
C PHE A 779 1.61 -36.50 -12.50
N TYR A 780 1.08 -35.90 -11.43
CA TYR A 780 1.73 -35.91 -10.11
C TYR A 780 1.30 -37.12 -9.30
N TRP A 781 2.17 -38.13 -9.27
CA TRP A 781 2.00 -39.31 -8.43
C TRP A 781 2.48 -39.05 -7.00
N ARG A 782 1.67 -39.47 -6.03
CA ARG A 782 2.02 -39.50 -4.62
C ARG A 782 2.96 -40.68 -4.31
N PRO A 783 3.69 -40.66 -3.19
CA PRO A 783 4.60 -41.75 -2.82
C PRO A 783 3.94 -43.13 -2.70
N ASP A 784 2.62 -43.18 -2.48
CA ASP A 784 1.83 -44.41 -2.39
C ASP A 784 1.32 -44.92 -3.75
N GLY A 785 1.68 -44.24 -4.86
CA GLY A 785 1.25 -44.61 -6.20
C GLY A 785 -0.14 -44.09 -6.58
N THR A 786 -0.75 -43.19 -5.81
CA THR A 786 -2.03 -42.56 -6.17
C THR A 786 -1.85 -41.16 -6.79
N ILE A 787 -2.80 -40.68 -7.59
CA ILE A 787 -2.80 -39.31 -8.12
C ILE A 787 -3.75 -38.44 -7.26
N ARG A 788 -3.32 -37.22 -6.91
CA ARG A 788 -4.21 -36.27 -6.22
C ARG A 788 -5.28 -35.77 -7.19
N TYR A 789 -6.54 -35.92 -6.82
CA TYR A 789 -7.67 -35.35 -7.55
C TYR A 789 -7.63 -33.81 -7.58
N ALA A 790 -8.27 -33.19 -8.58
CA ALA A 790 -8.23 -31.74 -8.75
C ALA A 790 -9.10 -31.00 -7.72
N GLU A 791 -8.67 -29.80 -7.31
CA GLU A 791 -9.40 -28.94 -6.38
C GLU A 791 -9.34 -27.48 -6.87
N ASN A 792 -10.45 -26.76 -6.75
CA ASN A 792 -10.49 -25.30 -6.83
C ASN A 792 -11.20 -24.79 -5.56
N PRO A 793 -10.47 -24.63 -4.44
CA PRO A 793 -11.07 -24.48 -3.12
C PRO A 793 -12.15 -23.38 -3.07
N PRO A 794 -13.33 -23.67 -2.48
CA PRO A 794 -13.67 -24.87 -1.72
C PRO A 794 -14.16 -26.07 -2.56
N LYS A 795 -14.26 -25.96 -3.89
CA LYS A 795 -14.75 -27.05 -4.76
C LYS A 795 -13.72 -28.19 -4.86
N LYS A 796 -14.20 -29.43 -4.73
CA LYS A 796 -13.43 -30.68 -4.89
C LYS A 796 -13.95 -31.47 -6.07
N TYR A 797 -13.04 -31.98 -6.88
CA TYR A 797 -13.35 -32.73 -8.10
C TYR A 797 -12.67 -34.10 -8.05
N GLN A 798 -13.28 -35.04 -7.31
CA GLN A 798 -12.77 -36.40 -7.09
C GLN A 798 -12.73 -37.24 -8.37
N ASP A 799 -13.51 -36.86 -9.37
CA ASP A 799 -13.68 -37.49 -10.67
C ASP A 799 -12.62 -37.07 -11.70
N ILE A 800 -11.69 -36.16 -11.36
CA ILE A 800 -10.64 -35.66 -12.26
C ILE A 800 -9.28 -35.50 -11.58
N VAL A 801 -8.24 -35.56 -12.40
CA VAL A 801 -6.84 -35.33 -12.06
C VAL A 801 -6.24 -34.26 -12.97
N ASN A 802 -5.27 -33.52 -12.44
CA ASN A 802 -4.56 -32.46 -13.18
C ASN A 802 -3.27 -32.99 -13.83
N VAL A 803 -2.98 -32.48 -15.02
CA VAL A 803 -1.69 -32.68 -15.71
C VAL A 803 -0.59 -31.75 -15.16
N SER A 804 0.67 -32.19 -15.28
CA SER A 804 1.89 -31.43 -15.00
C SER A 804 2.41 -30.82 -16.30
N PHE A 805 2.50 -29.49 -16.36
CA PHE A 805 2.97 -28.75 -17.56
C PHE A 805 4.49 -28.67 -17.73
N TYR A 806 5.24 -29.07 -16.71
CA TYR A 806 6.69 -28.96 -16.64
C TYR A 806 7.28 -30.29 -16.18
N ARG A 807 8.62 -30.34 -16.02
CA ARG A 807 9.40 -31.56 -15.79
C ARG A 807 9.38 -32.43 -17.05
N GLU A 808 9.22 -33.74 -16.88
CA GLU A 808 9.25 -34.73 -17.95
C GLU A 808 8.11 -34.59 -18.97
N SER A 809 7.03 -33.84 -18.64
CA SER A 809 5.94 -33.58 -19.60
C SER A 809 6.26 -32.52 -20.64
N TYR A 810 7.27 -31.68 -20.43
CA TYR A 810 7.62 -30.60 -21.36
C TYR A 810 8.68 -31.08 -22.35
N PRO A 811 8.52 -30.84 -23.67
CA PRO A 811 7.45 -30.09 -24.33
C PRO A 811 6.24 -30.94 -24.80
N ASP A 812 6.27 -32.26 -24.65
CA ASP A 812 5.33 -33.19 -25.31
C ASP A 812 3.85 -32.94 -24.97
N LEU A 813 3.52 -32.68 -23.70
CA LEU A 813 2.15 -32.34 -23.31
C LEU A 813 1.66 -31.05 -23.99
N TRP A 814 2.54 -30.05 -24.17
CA TRP A 814 2.16 -28.81 -24.83
C TRP A 814 1.79 -29.06 -26.29
N TYR A 815 2.57 -29.91 -26.99
CA TYR A 815 2.25 -30.31 -28.36
C TYR A 815 0.95 -31.13 -28.43
N ALA A 816 0.74 -32.09 -27.51
CA ALA A 816 -0.48 -32.89 -27.47
C ALA A 816 -1.73 -32.01 -27.31
N LEU A 817 -1.72 -31.06 -26.36
CA LEU A 817 -2.83 -30.14 -26.13
C LEU A 817 -3.09 -29.21 -27.32
N ARG A 818 -2.04 -28.69 -27.97
CA ARG A 818 -2.17 -27.92 -29.21
C ARG A 818 -2.80 -28.77 -30.32
N ASP A 819 -2.34 -30.00 -30.49
CA ASP A 819 -2.77 -30.88 -31.59
C ASP A 819 -4.24 -31.29 -31.45
N VAL A 820 -4.77 -31.40 -30.22
CA VAL A 820 -6.20 -31.51 -29.93
C VAL A 820 -6.97 -30.29 -30.47
N VAL A 821 -6.53 -29.06 -30.16
CA VAL A 821 -7.19 -27.85 -30.66
C VAL A 821 -7.13 -27.79 -32.19
N LEU A 822 -5.98 -28.11 -32.79
CA LEU A 822 -5.81 -28.15 -34.25
C LEU A 822 -6.67 -29.23 -34.91
N LEU A 823 -6.91 -30.37 -34.24
CA LEU A 823 -7.86 -31.40 -34.70
C LEU A 823 -9.27 -30.83 -34.82
N TRP A 824 -9.77 -30.19 -33.77
CA TRP A 824 -11.10 -29.60 -33.79
C TRP A 824 -11.21 -28.43 -34.78
N CYS A 825 -10.13 -27.68 -34.99
CA CYS A 825 -10.05 -26.74 -36.12
C CYS A 825 -10.20 -27.44 -37.49
N ARG A 826 -9.56 -28.60 -37.71
CA ARG A 826 -9.77 -29.37 -38.95
C ARG A 826 -11.21 -29.87 -39.11
N GLU A 827 -11.88 -30.19 -38.00
CA GLU A 827 -13.30 -30.60 -37.97
C GLU A 827 -14.29 -29.42 -38.08
N GLY A 828 -13.80 -28.19 -38.20
CA GLY A 828 -14.61 -27.00 -38.49
C GLY A 828 -14.98 -26.13 -37.30
N VAL A 829 -14.48 -26.44 -36.10
CA VAL A 829 -14.64 -25.60 -34.90
C VAL A 829 -13.66 -24.41 -34.98
N ARG A 830 -14.12 -23.21 -34.63
CA ARG A 830 -13.29 -21.99 -34.62
C ARG A 830 -13.36 -21.23 -33.30
N ILE A 831 -14.06 -21.77 -32.31
CA ILE A 831 -14.26 -21.10 -31.04
C ILE A 831 -14.04 -22.11 -29.92
N PHE A 832 -13.18 -21.74 -28.97
CA PHE A 832 -12.86 -22.58 -27.81
C PHE A 832 -13.14 -21.81 -26.53
N ARG A 833 -14.07 -22.31 -25.72
CA ARG A 833 -14.27 -21.85 -24.34
C ARG A 833 -13.30 -22.66 -23.49
N VAL A 834 -12.27 -22.02 -22.97
CA VAL A 834 -11.22 -22.71 -22.20
C VAL A 834 -11.57 -22.68 -20.72
N ASP A 835 -11.68 -23.87 -20.13
CA ASP A 835 -12.06 -24.07 -18.73
C ASP A 835 -10.91 -23.73 -17.77
N ASN A 836 -11.21 -22.90 -16.76
CA ASN A 836 -10.31 -22.56 -15.67
C ASN A 836 -8.83 -22.31 -16.09
N PRO A 837 -8.55 -21.47 -17.11
CA PRO A 837 -7.19 -21.35 -17.66
C PRO A 837 -6.22 -20.72 -16.66
N HIS A 838 -6.73 -20.02 -15.63
CA HIS A 838 -5.96 -19.47 -14.52
C HIS A 838 -5.30 -20.53 -13.63
N THR A 839 -5.67 -21.81 -13.77
CA THR A 839 -5.04 -22.94 -13.07
C THR A 839 -3.88 -23.55 -13.87
N LYS A 840 -3.64 -23.08 -15.10
CA LYS A 840 -2.62 -23.58 -16.03
C LYS A 840 -1.59 -22.47 -16.34
N PRO A 841 -0.36 -22.79 -16.78
CA PRO A 841 0.70 -21.79 -16.90
C PRO A 841 0.45 -20.75 -18.01
N PHE A 842 0.71 -19.47 -17.72
CA PHE A 842 0.59 -18.40 -18.72
C PHE A 842 1.45 -18.58 -19.97
N PRO A 843 2.73 -19.01 -19.88
CA PRO A 843 3.56 -19.20 -21.08
C PRO A 843 3.00 -20.25 -22.05
N PHE A 844 2.33 -21.29 -21.53
CA PHE A 844 1.68 -22.29 -22.36
C PHE A 844 0.54 -21.67 -23.18
N TRP A 845 -0.34 -20.91 -22.53
CA TRP A 845 -1.45 -20.26 -23.23
C TRP A 845 -0.98 -19.25 -24.26
N GLU A 846 0.03 -18.46 -23.92
CA GLU A 846 0.63 -17.49 -24.83
C GLU A 846 1.16 -18.16 -26.11
N TRP A 847 1.90 -19.26 -25.95
CA TRP A 847 2.44 -20.02 -27.08
C TRP A 847 1.34 -20.72 -27.88
N MET A 848 0.44 -21.45 -27.21
CA MET A 848 -0.56 -22.29 -27.89
C MET A 848 -1.56 -21.44 -28.69
N ILE A 849 -2.07 -20.35 -28.10
CA ILE A 849 -3.02 -19.47 -28.80
C ILE A 849 -2.38 -18.85 -30.03
N ARG A 850 -1.14 -18.34 -29.90
CA ARG A 850 -0.39 -17.75 -31.02
C ARG A 850 -0.19 -18.78 -32.14
N GLU A 851 0.23 -19.98 -31.78
CA GLU A 851 0.45 -21.06 -32.74
C GLU A 851 -0.83 -21.42 -33.51
N VAL A 852 -1.95 -21.59 -32.80
CA VAL A 852 -3.23 -21.92 -33.43
C VAL A 852 -3.70 -20.80 -34.34
N GLN A 853 -3.58 -19.53 -33.90
CA GLN A 853 -4.00 -18.38 -34.70
C GLN A 853 -3.09 -18.09 -35.89
N ASP A 854 -1.80 -18.44 -35.83
CA ASP A 854 -0.90 -18.35 -36.97
C ASP A 854 -1.32 -19.33 -38.10
N ARG A 855 -1.99 -20.45 -37.76
CA ARG A 855 -2.54 -21.42 -38.74
C ARG A 855 -4.01 -21.20 -39.09
N TYR A 856 -4.80 -20.77 -38.10
CA TYR A 856 -6.24 -20.54 -38.16
C TYR A 856 -6.55 -19.16 -37.55
N PRO A 857 -6.29 -18.05 -38.26
CA PRO A 857 -6.45 -16.70 -37.72
C PRO A 857 -7.89 -16.35 -37.34
N ASP A 858 -8.87 -17.13 -37.80
CA ASP A 858 -10.28 -17.03 -37.42
C ASP A 858 -10.65 -17.75 -36.11
N ALA A 859 -9.69 -18.42 -35.46
CA ALA A 859 -9.88 -19.06 -34.17
C ALA A 859 -10.00 -18.05 -33.02
N LEU A 860 -11.04 -18.20 -32.19
CA LEU A 860 -11.31 -17.37 -31.02
C LEU A 860 -11.22 -18.18 -29.73
N PHE A 861 -10.62 -17.59 -28.70
CA PHE A 861 -10.48 -18.22 -27.38
C PHE A 861 -11.19 -17.40 -26.30
N LEU A 862 -12.09 -18.03 -25.55
CA LEU A 862 -12.78 -17.45 -24.41
C LEU A 862 -12.18 -18.01 -23.11
N ALA A 863 -11.60 -17.14 -22.27
CA ALA A 863 -11.08 -17.54 -20.96
C ALA A 863 -12.19 -17.58 -19.91
N GLU A 864 -12.51 -18.76 -19.38
CA GLU A 864 -13.35 -18.88 -18.18
C GLU A 864 -12.51 -18.75 -16.90
N ALA A 865 -12.27 -17.51 -16.49
CA ALA A 865 -11.41 -17.22 -15.36
C ALA A 865 -12.11 -16.38 -14.29
N PHE A 866 -12.90 -17.02 -13.43
CA PHE A 866 -13.44 -16.39 -12.22
C PHE A 866 -12.40 -16.40 -11.09
N THR A 867 -11.36 -15.59 -11.25
CA THR A 867 -10.25 -15.47 -10.29
C THR A 867 -10.01 -14.01 -9.94
N ARG A 868 -8.89 -13.64 -9.31
CA ARG A 868 -8.56 -12.24 -8.97
C ARG A 868 -8.31 -11.38 -10.24
N PRO A 869 -8.58 -10.06 -10.21
CA PRO A 869 -8.55 -9.22 -11.41
C PRO A 869 -7.22 -9.24 -12.18
N LYS A 870 -6.08 -9.24 -11.48
CA LYS A 870 -4.75 -9.24 -12.13
C LYS A 870 -4.51 -10.50 -12.98
N LEU A 871 -5.02 -11.66 -12.53
CA LEU A 871 -4.87 -12.91 -13.28
C LEU A 871 -5.77 -12.91 -14.53
N MET A 872 -7.00 -12.40 -14.42
CA MET A 872 -7.90 -12.23 -15.57
C MET A 872 -7.29 -11.31 -16.62
N LYS A 873 -6.79 -10.15 -16.21
CA LYS A 873 -6.12 -9.19 -17.10
C LYS A 873 -4.89 -9.81 -17.77
N ARG A 874 -4.10 -10.59 -17.03
CA ARG A 874 -2.94 -11.31 -17.59
C ARG A 874 -3.35 -12.32 -18.66
N LEU A 875 -4.42 -13.09 -18.42
CA LEU A 875 -4.95 -14.04 -19.41
C LEU A 875 -5.40 -13.33 -20.69
N ALA A 876 -6.11 -12.21 -20.55
CA ALA A 876 -6.46 -11.39 -21.71
C ALA A 876 -5.20 -10.92 -22.47
N LYS A 877 -4.17 -10.42 -21.79
CA LYS A 877 -2.91 -9.97 -22.43
C LYS A 877 -2.14 -11.07 -23.16
N VAL A 878 -2.14 -12.32 -22.68
CA VAL A 878 -1.37 -13.41 -23.32
C VAL A 878 -1.98 -13.94 -24.63
N GLY A 879 -3.24 -13.59 -24.95
CA GLY A 879 -3.81 -13.90 -26.27
C GLY A 879 -5.31 -14.22 -26.30
N TYR A 880 -5.96 -14.47 -25.16
CA TYR A 880 -7.37 -14.84 -25.13
C TYR A 880 -8.27 -13.78 -25.78
N THR A 881 -8.93 -14.11 -26.88
CA THR A 881 -9.85 -13.21 -27.61
C THR A 881 -10.88 -12.57 -26.67
N GLN A 882 -11.54 -13.40 -25.85
CA GLN A 882 -12.59 -12.98 -24.93
C GLN A 882 -12.29 -13.43 -23.50
N SER A 883 -12.95 -12.81 -22.53
CA SER A 883 -12.86 -13.19 -21.12
C SER A 883 -14.24 -13.23 -20.49
N TYR A 884 -14.54 -14.25 -19.69
CA TYR A 884 -15.61 -14.13 -18.71
C TYR A 884 -15.34 -12.95 -17.76
N SER A 885 -16.37 -12.46 -17.10
CA SER A 885 -16.32 -11.23 -16.28
C SER A 885 -17.00 -11.42 -14.93
N TYR A 886 -16.93 -10.41 -14.07
CA TYR A 886 -17.69 -10.41 -12.81
C TYR A 886 -19.14 -9.95 -12.95
N PHE A 887 -19.68 -9.88 -14.17
CA PHE A 887 -21.02 -9.36 -14.44
C PHE A 887 -22.11 -9.96 -13.53
N THR A 888 -22.08 -11.28 -13.31
CA THR A 888 -23.04 -12.01 -12.45
C THR A 888 -23.04 -11.56 -10.97
N TRP A 889 -21.96 -10.94 -10.51
CA TRP A 889 -21.82 -10.41 -9.15
C TRP A 889 -21.82 -8.87 -9.11
N ARG A 890 -22.32 -8.21 -10.17
CA ARG A 890 -22.53 -6.76 -10.22
C ARG A 890 -23.99 -6.51 -10.52
N ASN A 891 -24.74 -6.09 -9.51
CA ASN A 891 -26.20 -6.02 -9.56
C ASN A 891 -26.72 -4.62 -9.25
N THR A 892 -26.01 -3.84 -8.45
CA THR A 892 -26.40 -2.46 -8.14
C THR A 892 -25.90 -1.46 -9.19
N LYS A 893 -26.50 -0.26 -9.21
CA LYS A 893 -26.11 0.84 -10.10
C LYS A 893 -24.63 1.21 -9.94
N ALA A 894 -24.16 1.32 -8.70
CA ALA A 894 -22.76 1.64 -8.39
C ALA A 894 -21.81 0.54 -8.87
N GLU A 895 -22.10 -0.72 -8.53
CA GLU A 895 -21.30 -1.88 -8.93
C GLU A 895 -21.14 -2.00 -10.44
N LEU A 896 -22.24 -1.85 -11.19
CA LEU A 896 -22.23 -1.91 -12.65
C LEU A 896 -21.46 -0.72 -13.24
N THR A 897 -21.70 0.50 -12.74
CA THR A 897 -21.04 1.70 -13.24
C THR A 897 -19.53 1.64 -13.02
N GLU A 898 -19.08 1.28 -11.81
CA GLU A 898 -17.66 1.17 -11.48
C GLU A 898 -16.96 0.13 -12.36
N TYR A 899 -17.52 -1.08 -12.42
CA TYR A 899 -16.90 -2.18 -13.15
C TYR A 899 -16.82 -1.93 -14.66
N LEU A 900 -17.88 -1.40 -15.25
CA LEU A 900 -17.90 -1.12 -16.69
C LEU A 900 -17.03 0.10 -17.05
N THR A 901 -16.92 1.08 -16.15
CA THR A 901 -15.98 2.21 -16.31
C THR A 901 -14.54 1.70 -16.30
N GLU A 902 -14.18 0.79 -15.38
CA GLU A 902 -12.86 0.15 -15.37
C GLU A 902 -12.57 -0.53 -16.73
N LEU A 903 -13.49 -1.35 -17.24
CA LEU A 903 -13.25 -2.12 -18.46
C LEU A 903 -13.20 -1.27 -19.73
N THR A 904 -13.97 -0.18 -19.81
CA THR A 904 -14.12 0.62 -21.04
C THR A 904 -13.23 1.86 -21.09
N GLN A 905 -12.82 2.40 -19.93
CA GLN A 905 -12.09 3.67 -19.86
C GLN A 905 -10.63 3.52 -19.42
N SER A 906 -10.23 2.38 -18.83
CA SER A 906 -8.82 2.09 -18.52
C SER A 906 -8.09 1.43 -19.70
N GLU A 907 -6.79 1.12 -19.52
CA GLU A 907 -5.98 0.30 -20.45
C GLU A 907 -6.66 -1.05 -20.80
N SER A 908 -7.55 -1.57 -19.94
CA SER A 908 -8.26 -2.85 -20.16
C SER A 908 -8.99 -2.91 -21.51
N LYS A 909 -9.47 -1.76 -22.00
CA LYS A 909 -10.15 -1.66 -23.30
C LYS A 909 -9.28 -2.08 -24.49
N GLU A 910 -7.96 -2.03 -24.32
CA GLU A 910 -6.98 -2.34 -25.38
C GLU A 910 -6.74 -3.85 -25.54
N TYR A 911 -7.10 -4.67 -24.55
CA TYR A 911 -6.75 -6.10 -24.56
C TYR A 911 -7.83 -7.04 -24.03
N MET A 912 -8.86 -6.56 -23.32
CA MET A 912 -9.89 -7.40 -22.69
C MET A 912 -11.26 -7.15 -23.31
N ARG A 913 -11.84 -8.17 -23.93
CA ARG A 913 -13.22 -8.17 -24.43
C ARG A 913 -14.09 -9.05 -23.55
N PRO A 914 -14.95 -8.50 -22.70
CA PRO A 914 -15.76 -9.31 -21.82
C PRO A 914 -16.88 -10.02 -22.58
N ASN A 915 -17.10 -11.29 -22.23
CA ASN A 915 -18.29 -12.06 -22.61
C ASN A 915 -19.22 -12.13 -21.39
N PHE A 916 -20.35 -11.41 -21.45
CA PHE A 916 -21.30 -11.31 -20.35
C PHE A 916 -22.31 -12.46 -20.39
N PHE A 917 -21.91 -13.61 -19.85
CA PHE A 917 -22.89 -14.65 -19.51
C PHE A 917 -23.76 -14.21 -18.33
N ALA A 918 -25.08 -14.25 -18.50
CA ALA A 918 -26.02 -13.90 -17.42
C ALA A 918 -26.19 -15.05 -16.39
N ASN A 919 -25.95 -16.28 -16.84
CA ASN A 919 -25.88 -17.50 -16.04
C ASN A 919 -24.88 -18.48 -16.68
N THR A 920 -24.44 -19.48 -15.93
CA THR A 920 -23.67 -20.62 -16.46
C THR A 920 -24.11 -21.89 -15.72
N PRO A 921 -23.76 -23.11 -16.16
CA PRO A 921 -24.07 -24.33 -15.42
C PRO A 921 -23.51 -24.36 -13.99
N ASP A 922 -22.50 -23.53 -13.70
CA ASP A 922 -21.85 -23.38 -12.40
C ASP A 922 -22.34 -22.17 -11.57
N ILE A 923 -23.06 -21.25 -12.21
CA ILE A 923 -23.43 -19.96 -11.61
C ILE A 923 -24.89 -19.66 -11.92
N LEU A 924 -25.73 -19.86 -10.91
CA LEU A 924 -27.08 -19.29 -10.80
C LEU A 924 -27.00 -18.12 -9.81
N PRO A 925 -26.91 -16.86 -10.27
CA PRO A 925 -26.76 -15.70 -9.40
C PRO A 925 -27.95 -15.52 -8.44
N PRO A 926 -27.73 -15.08 -7.18
CA PRO A 926 -28.82 -14.87 -6.21
C PRO A 926 -29.95 -13.96 -6.70
N ILE A 927 -29.62 -12.92 -7.49
CA ILE A 927 -30.64 -12.03 -8.06
C ILE A 927 -31.64 -12.78 -8.97
N LEU A 928 -31.22 -13.85 -9.64
CA LEU A 928 -32.10 -14.66 -10.48
C LEU A 928 -32.98 -15.60 -9.64
N THR A 929 -32.45 -16.11 -8.53
CA THR A 929 -33.20 -16.99 -7.61
C THR A 929 -34.27 -16.22 -6.86
N GLU A 930 -33.95 -15.00 -6.43
CA GLU A 930 -34.84 -14.15 -5.63
C GLU A 930 -35.83 -13.37 -6.52
N GLY A 931 -35.36 -12.84 -7.64
CA GLY A 931 -36.13 -11.94 -8.51
C GLY A 931 -36.91 -12.61 -9.63
N GLY A 932 -36.77 -13.93 -9.84
CA GLY A 932 -37.54 -14.71 -10.81
C GLY A 932 -37.52 -14.14 -12.22
N ARG A 933 -38.67 -14.21 -12.93
CA ARG A 933 -38.79 -13.78 -14.34
C ARG A 933 -38.39 -12.32 -14.58
N PRO A 934 -38.81 -11.31 -13.77
CA PRO A 934 -38.34 -9.93 -13.91
C PRO A 934 -36.81 -9.78 -13.89
N ALA A 935 -36.13 -10.47 -12.97
CA ALA A 935 -34.66 -10.43 -12.91
C ALA A 935 -34.02 -11.07 -14.15
N HIS A 936 -34.57 -12.17 -14.67
CA HIS A 936 -34.09 -12.76 -15.92
C HIS A 936 -34.26 -11.79 -17.11
N MET A 937 -35.35 -11.03 -17.15
CA MET A 937 -35.54 -10.02 -18.19
C MET A 937 -34.56 -8.85 -18.07
N SER A 938 -34.39 -8.27 -16.88
CA SER A 938 -33.48 -7.13 -16.67
C SER A 938 -32.02 -7.51 -16.90
N ARG A 939 -31.58 -8.68 -16.40
CA ARG A 939 -30.22 -9.18 -16.58
C ARG A 939 -29.91 -9.56 -18.03
N ALA A 940 -30.89 -10.07 -18.78
CA ALA A 940 -30.74 -10.29 -20.22
C ALA A 940 -30.46 -8.99 -20.97
N VAL A 941 -31.22 -7.93 -20.70
CA VAL A 941 -30.97 -6.61 -21.31
C VAL A 941 -29.58 -6.11 -20.94
N LEU A 942 -29.24 -6.07 -19.65
CA LEU A 942 -27.94 -5.58 -19.18
C LEU A 942 -26.76 -6.31 -19.84
N ALA A 943 -26.80 -7.65 -19.87
CA ALA A 943 -25.74 -8.44 -20.51
C ALA A 943 -25.61 -8.10 -21.99
N ALA A 944 -26.75 -7.98 -22.67
CA ALA A 944 -26.87 -7.78 -24.10
C ALA A 944 -26.67 -6.32 -24.55
N THR A 945 -26.70 -5.31 -23.69
CA THR A 945 -26.53 -3.90 -24.11
C THR A 945 -25.27 -3.27 -23.54
N LEU A 946 -24.80 -3.69 -22.35
CA LEU A 946 -23.54 -3.22 -21.79
C LEU A 946 -22.33 -3.81 -22.54
N GLY A 947 -22.41 -5.07 -22.96
CA GLY A 947 -21.34 -5.79 -23.66
C GLY A 947 -21.51 -5.85 -25.18
N GLY A 948 -20.41 -5.95 -25.91
CA GLY A 948 -20.43 -6.37 -27.31
C GLY A 948 -20.70 -7.87 -27.46
N VAL A 949 -20.28 -8.68 -26.48
CA VAL A 949 -20.49 -10.14 -26.45
C VAL A 949 -21.23 -10.54 -25.18
N TYR A 950 -22.24 -11.41 -25.31
CA TYR A 950 -22.99 -11.94 -24.17
C TYR A 950 -23.43 -13.38 -24.43
N GLY A 951 -23.81 -14.09 -23.36
CA GLY A 951 -24.25 -15.48 -23.46
C GLY A 951 -25.32 -15.87 -22.45
N LEU A 952 -26.09 -16.92 -22.79
CA LEU A 952 -27.10 -17.53 -21.92
C LEU A 952 -26.94 -19.06 -21.94
N TYR A 953 -27.00 -19.67 -20.76
CA TYR A 953 -27.16 -21.11 -20.61
C TYR A 953 -28.64 -21.50 -20.63
N GLY A 954 -28.99 -22.50 -21.45
CA GLY A 954 -30.34 -22.89 -21.87
C GLY A 954 -31.50 -22.62 -20.91
N PRO A 955 -31.47 -23.14 -19.66
CA PRO A 955 -32.54 -22.99 -18.68
C PRO A 955 -32.90 -21.53 -18.33
N TYR A 956 -32.03 -20.57 -18.64
CA TYR A 956 -32.32 -19.15 -18.50
C TYR A 956 -33.57 -18.72 -19.25
N LEU A 957 -33.82 -19.29 -20.43
CA LEU A 957 -34.99 -18.97 -21.25
C LEU A 957 -36.31 -19.35 -20.57
N LEU A 958 -36.26 -20.34 -19.68
CA LEU A 958 -37.39 -20.82 -18.90
C LEU A 958 -37.49 -20.14 -17.53
N CYS A 959 -36.58 -19.21 -17.24
CA CYS A 959 -36.42 -18.56 -15.94
C CYS A 959 -36.23 -19.56 -14.79
N GLU A 960 -35.47 -20.63 -15.05
CA GLU A 960 -35.11 -21.61 -14.03
C GLU A 960 -34.35 -20.94 -12.89
N ALA A 961 -34.92 -21.02 -11.69
CA ALA A 961 -34.50 -20.25 -10.52
C ALA A 961 -34.30 -21.13 -9.28
N GLU A 962 -34.45 -22.46 -9.41
CA GLU A 962 -34.26 -23.38 -8.30
C GLU A 962 -32.78 -23.58 -7.99
N ALA A 963 -32.32 -23.00 -6.88
CA ALA A 963 -30.93 -23.13 -6.42
C ALA A 963 -30.72 -24.35 -5.53
N TYR A 964 -29.54 -24.95 -5.63
CA TYR A 964 -29.09 -25.94 -4.67
C TYR A 964 -28.92 -25.29 -3.28
N PRO A 965 -29.42 -25.89 -2.19
CA PRO A 965 -29.38 -25.29 -0.87
C PRO A 965 -27.97 -24.81 -0.46
N GLY A 966 -27.84 -23.50 -0.22
CA GLY A 966 -26.60 -22.87 0.27
C GLY A 966 -25.49 -22.71 -0.77
N LYS A 967 -25.76 -22.95 -2.06
CA LYS A 967 -24.77 -22.76 -3.15
C LYS A 967 -25.38 -22.01 -4.33
N PRO A 968 -24.59 -21.17 -5.05
CA PRO A 968 -25.04 -20.50 -6.27
C PRO A 968 -25.03 -21.44 -7.48
N GLU A 969 -25.46 -22.69 -7.31
CA GLU A 969 -25.54 -23.73 -8.35
C GLU A 969 -27.02 -24.10 -8.57
N TYR A 970 -27.37 -24.55 -9.77
CA TYR A 970 -28.71 -25.08 -10.07
C TYR A 970 -29.00 -26.34 -9.24
N ASN A 971 -30.20 -26.45 -8.67
CA ASN A 971 -30.70 -27.75 -8.20
C ASN A 971 -30.96 -28.66 -9.42
N HIS A 972 -30.74 -29.97 -9.27
CA HIS A 972 -30.84 -30.95 -10.35
C HIS A 972 -30.01 -30.55 -11.59
N SER A 973 -28.80 -30.05 -11.36
CA SER A 973 -27.93 -29.50 -12.40
C SER A 973 -27.68 -30.48 -13.55
N GLU A 974 -27.83 -29.98 -14.77
CA GLU A 974 -27.61 -30.69 -16.04
C GLU A 974 -26.16 -31.22 -16.19
N LYS A 975 -25.23 -30.74 -15.36
CA LYS A 975 -23.88 -31.30 -15.25
C LYS A 975 -23.85 -32.73 -14.74
N TYR A 976 -24.80 -33.13 -13.91
CA TYR A 976 -24.83 -34.46 -13.28
C TYR A 976 -26.01 -35.32 -13.75
N GLU A 977 -26.96 -34.73 -14.46
CA GLU A 977 -28.21 -35.36 -14.89
C GLU A 977 -28.51 -35.01 -16.34
N ILE A 978 -29.10 -35.93 -17.11
CA ILE A 978 -29.71 -35.59 -18.39
C ILE A 978 -31.05 -34.92 -18.11
N ARG A 979 -31.27 -33.75 -18.73
CA ARG A 979 -32.49 -32.95 -18.56
C ARG A 979 -33.25 -32.92 -19.87
N HIS A 980 -34.57 -32.75 -19.78
CA HIS A 980 -35.43 -32.55 -20.94
C HIS A 980 -36.21 -31.27 -20.74
N TRP A 981 -35.98 -30.30 -21.62
CA TRP A 981 -36.53 -28.96 -21.50
C TRP A 981 -37.72 -28.77 -22.44
N ASN A 982 -38.86 -28.36 -21.90
CA ASN A 982 -39.97 -27.88 -22.72
C ASN A 982 -39.75 -26.40 -23.04
N TRP A 983 -39.14 -26.12 -24.20
CA TRP A 983 -38.82 -24.77 -24.64
C TRP A 983 -40.03 -23.85 -24.86
N ASP A 984 -41.23 -24.42 -24.97
CA ASP A 984 -42.49 -23.69 -25.13
C ASP A 984 -43.29 -23.61 -23.82
N ALA A 985 -42.68 -23.91 -22.67
CA ALA A 985 -43.33 -23.80 -21.37
C ALA A 985 -43.88 -22.37 -21.13
N PRO A 986 -45.09 -22.21 -20.57
CA PRO A 986 -45.65 -20.89 -20.26
C PRO A 986 -44.73 -20.07 -19.35
N GLY A 987 -44.58 -18.79 -19.65
CA GLY A 987 -43.74 -17.87 -18.86
C GLY A 987 -42.29 -17.75 -19.35
N ASN A 988 -41.87 -18.53 -20.36
CA ASN A 988 -40.56 -18.38 -20.99
C ASN A 988 -40.33 -16.95 -21.54
N ILE A 989 -39.06 -16.59 -21.73
CA ILE A 989 -38.63 -15.28 -22.23
C ILE A 989 -38.00 -15.36 -23.63
N ARG A 990 -38.27 -16.43 -24.40
CA ARG A 990 -37.71 -16.64 -25.75
C ARG A 990 -37.96 -15.44 -26.66
N GLY A 991 -39.21 -14.97 -26.74
CA GLY A 991 -39.58 -13.82 -27.56
C GLY A 991 -38.91 -12.51 -27.13
N TYR A 992 -38.64 -12.36 -25.83
CA TYR A 992 -37.95 -11.18 -25.29
C TYR A 992 -36.47 -11.19 -25.70
N VAL A 993 -35.78 -12.33 -25.57
CA VAL A 993 -34.40 -12.51 -26.04
C VAL A 993 -34.28 -12.34 -27.56
N THR A 994 -35.24 -12.88 -28.33
CA THR A 994 -35.34 -12.64 -29.78
C THR A 994 -35.38 -11.14 -30.09
N ALA A 995 -36.22 -10.37 -29.38
CA ALA A 995 -36.32 -8.94 -29.57
C ALA A 995 -35.00 -8.22 -29.24
N ILE A 996 -34.34 -8.57 -28.14
CA ILE A 996 -33.03 -7.99 -27.75
C ILE A 996 -31.97 -8.26 -28.82
N ASN A 997 -31.86 -9.48 -29.33
CA ASN A 997 -30.88 -9.82 -30.36
C ASN A 997 -31.17 -9.11 -31.69
N ARG A 998 -32.45 -8.98 -32.07
CA ARG A 998 -32.85 -8.14 -33.22
C ARG A 998 -32.40 -6.69 -33.02
N ILE A 999 -32.68 -6.11 -31.84
CA ILE A 999 -32.30 -4.74 -31.49
C ILE A 999 -30.77 -4.57 -31.59
N ARG A 1000 -29.98 -5.49 -31.05
CA ARG A 1000 -28.51 -5.46 -31.16
C ARG A 1000 -28.04 -5.49 -32.63
N ARG A 1001 -28.67 -6.31 -33.46
CA ARG A 1001 -28.29 -6.48 -34.88
C ARG A 1001 -28.63 -5.26 -35.71
N GLU A 1002 -29.75 -4.61 -35.45
CA GLU A 1002 -30.22 -3.42 -36.18
C GLU A 1002 -29.57 -2.10 -35.73
N ASN A 1003 -28.79 -2.10 -34.64
CA ASN A 1003 -28.20 -0.88 -34.05
C ASN A 1003 -26.68 -1.03 -33.87
N PRO A 1004 -25.87 -0.51 -34.81
CA PRO A 1004 -24.40 -0.60 -34.76
C PRO A 1004 -23.78 -0.09 -33.45
N ALA A 1005 -24.39 0.88 -32.78
CA ALA A 1005 -23.91 1.37 -31.49
C ALA A 1005 -23.85 0.28 -30.41
N LEU A 1006 -24.71 -0.75 -30.48
CA LEU A 1006 -24.71 -1.88 -29.54
C LEU A 1006 -23.67 -2.95 -29.88
N GLN A 1007 -23.01 -2.86 -31.03
CA GLN A 1007 -22.00 -3.83 -31.49
C GLN A 1007 -20.59 -3.49 -30.98
N SER A 1008 -20.36 -2.25 -30.54
CA SER A 1008 -19.12 -1.83 -29.90
C SER A 1008 -19.21 -1.95 -28.37
N PHE A 1009 -18.09 -2.17 -27.70
CA PHE A 1009 -18.00 -2.22 -26.23
C PHE A 1009 -17.52 -0.90 -25.63
N THR A 1010 -16.60 -0.21 -26.29
CA THR A 1010 -15.85 0.93 -25.72
C THR A 1010 -16.57 2.27 -25.86
N ASN A 1011 -17.70 2.31 -26.56
CA ASN A 1011 -18.53 3.51 -26.74
C ASN A 1011 -19.59 3.71 -25.63
N LEU A 1012 -19.48 2.99 -24.51
CA LEU A 1012 -20.40 3.06 -23.38
C LEU A 1012 -20.19 4.34 -22.55
N LYS A 1013 -21.29 5.03 -22.25
CA LYS A 1013 -21.34 6.16 -21.31
C LYS A 1013 -22.52 6.01 -20.36
N PHE A 1014 -22.29 6.28 -19.08
CA PHE A 1014 -23.35 6.34 -18.07
C PHE A 1014 -23.87 7.77 -17.93
N TYR A 1015 -25.18 7.89 -17.75
CA TYR A 1015 -25.86 9.18 -17.58
C TYR A 1015 -26.67 9.17 -16.30
N ASN A 1016 -27.06 10.36 -15.85
CA ASN A 1016 -27.76 10.47 -14.58
C ASN A 1016 -29.23 10.08 -14.69
N ALA A 1017 -29.65 9.15 -13.83
CA ALA A 1017 -31.04 8.92 -13.47
C ALA A 1017 -31.17 9.26 -11.98
N TYR A 1018 -32.13 10.12 -11.64
CA TYR A 1018 -32.41 10.57 -10.27
C TYR A 1018 -33.25 9.54 -9.49
N ASP A 1019 -32.84 8.27 -9.59
CA ASP A 1019 -33.33 7.11 -8.85
C ASP A 1019 -32.19 6.08 -8.81
N ASP A 1020 -31.92 5.48 -7.65
CA ASP A 1020 -30.80 4.53 -7.47
C ASP A 1020 -31.08 3.14 -8.04
N ASN A 1021 -32.35 2.79 -8.26
CA ASN A 1021 -32.76 1.54 -8.89
C ASN A 1021 -32.81 1.66 -10.42
N ILE A 1022 -32.73 2.87 -10.98
CA ILE A 1022 -32.67 3.08 -12.43
C ILE A 1022 -31.22 3.30 -12.87
N LEU A 1023 -30.70 2.37 -13.68
CA LEU A 1023 -29.43 2.55 -14.39
C LEU A 1023 -29.69 3.11 -15.78
N LEU A 1024 -29.08 4.26 -16.08
CA LEU A 1024 -29.18 4.94 -17.37
C LEU A 1024 -27.81 5.01 -18.04
N TYR A 1025 -27.74 4.57 -19.29
CA TYR A 1025 -26.53 4.61 -20.10
C TYR A 1025 -26.88 4.70 -21.57
N GLY A 1026 -25.93 5.19 -22.37
CA GLY A 1026 -26.08 5.25 -23.81
C GLY A 1026 -24.84 4.80 -24.54
N LYS A 1027 -25.06 4.45 -25.80
CA LYS A 1027 -24.04 3.99 -26.75
C LYS A 1027 -24.30 4.68 -28.07
N MET A 1028 -23.25 5.20 -28.68
CA MET A 1028 -23.32 5.96 -29.92
C MET A 1028 -22.24 5.50 -30.89
N THR A 1029 -22.54 5.52 -32.18
CA THR A 1029 -21.50 5.44 -33.22
C THR A 1029 -20.65 6.72 -33.22
N ALA A 1030 -19.42 6.64 -33.72
CA ALA A 1030 -18.52 7.81 -33.79
C ALA A 1030 -19.13 8.95 -34.63
N ALA A 1031 -19.85 8.61 -35.70
CA ALA A 1031 -20.58 9.57 -36.54
C ALA A 1031 -21.88 10.09 -35.90
N LYS A 1032 -22.31 9.52 -34.78
CA LYS A 1032 -23.56 9.85 -34.07
C LYS A 1032 -24.83 9.67 -34.92
N ASP A 1033 -24.77 8.83 -35.95
CA ASP A 1033 -25.88 8.43 -36.81
C ASP A 1033 -26.71 7.28 -36.23
N ASN A 1034 -26.21 6.60 -35.20
CA ASN A 1034 -26.97 5.65 -34.38
C ASN A 1034 -26.70 5.92 -32.91
N VAL A 1035 -27.72 6.40 -32.19
CA VAL A 1035 -27.67 6.79 -30.78
C VAL A 1035 -28.70 5.99 -30.01
N ILE A 1036 -28.26 5.20 -29.03
CA ILE A 1036 -29.12 4.37 -28.21
C ILE A 1036 -29.00 4.81 -26.76
N LEU A 1037 -30.14 5.05 -26.11
CA LEU A 1037 -30.26 5.33 -24.68
C LEU A 1037 -31.05 4.19 -24.03
N ILE A 1038 -30.54 3.65 -22.92
CA ILE A 1038 -31.11 2.49 -22.26
C ILE A 1038 -31.33 2.82 -20.78
N ALA A 1039 -32.54 2.55 -20.28
CA ALA A 1039 -32.86 2.58 -18.86
C ALA A 1039 -33.25 1.17 -18.40
N VAL A 1040 -32.71 0.73 -17.26
CA VAL A 1040 -33.03 -0.57 -16.66
C VAL A 1040 -33.37 -0.37 -15.18
N ASN A 1041 -34.50 -0.94 -14.75
CA ASN A 1041 -34.85 -1.11 -13.35
C ASN A 1041 -34.09 -2.31 -12.77
N LEU A 1042 -33.27 -2.05 -11.76
CA LEU A 1042 -32.42 -3.03 -11.08
C LEU A 1042 -33.15 -3.75 -9.94
N ASP A 1043 -34.32 -3.25 -9.51
CA ASP A 1043 -35.18 -3.92 -8.53
C ASP A 1043 -36.19 -4.83 -9.25
N PRO A 1044 -36.12 -6.16 -9.07
CA PRO A 1044 -37.03 -7.09 -9.70
C PRO A 1044 -38.42 -7.16 -9.02
N HIS A 1045 -38.62 -6.49 -7.89
CA HIS A 1045 -39.85 -6.58 -7.09
C HIS A 1045 -40.74 -5.33 -7.20
N GLY A 1046 -40.13 -4.15 -7.22
CA GLY A 1046 -40.83 -2.86 -7.26
C GLY A 1046 -40.82 -2.19 -8.63
N GLY A 1047 -41.85 -1.37 -8.91
CA GLY A 1047 -41.79 -0.40 -9.99
C GLY A 1047 -41.06 0.86 -9.53
N HIS A 1048 -40.14 1.36 -10.34
CA HIS A 1048 -39.32 2.53 -10.05
C HIS A 1048 -39.38 3.53 -11.20
N GLY A 1049 -39.19 4.80 -10.88
CA GLY A 1049 -39.25 5.86 -11.87
C GLY A 1049 -38.68 7.15 -11.34
N GLY A 1050 -38.11 7.94 -12.24
CA GLY A 1050 -37.35 9.11 -11.89
C GLY A 1050 -37.08 10.00 -13.08
N THR A 1051 -36.53 11.17 -12.80
CA THR A 1051 -36.01 12.06 -13.84
C THR A 1051 -34.74 11.46 -14.43
N ILE A 1052 -34.60 11.49 -15.74
CA ILE A 1052 -33.40 11.09 -16.48
C ILE A 1052 -32.87 12.29 -17.27
N GLU A 1053 -31.56 12.31 -17.51
CA GLU A 1053 -30.91 13.30 -18.36
C GLU A 1053 -30.58 12.70 -19.74
N VAL A 1054 -31.24 13.23 -20.77
CA VAL A 1054 -30.96 12.96 -22.19
C VAL A 1054 -29.70 13.73 -22.58
N PRO A 1055 -28.67 13.07 -23.13
CA PRO A 1055 -27.34 13.68 -23.34
C PRO A 1055 -27.28 14.58 -24.57
N LEU A 1056 -28.04 15.69 -24.56
CA LEU A 1056 -28.13 16.62 -25.69
C LEU A 1056 -26.76 17.27 -26.02
N TRP A 1057 -25.91 17.52 -25.02
CA TRP A 1057 -24.58 18.10 -25.21
C TRP A 1057 -23.64 17.16 -26.01
N GLU A 1058 -23.78 15.85 -25.85
CA GLU A 1058 -23.03 14.87 -26.66
C GLU A 1058 -23.44 14.95 -28.13
N LEU A 1059 -24.66 15.42 -28.43
CA LEU A 1059 -25.14 15.63 -29.79
C LEU A 1059 -24.85 17.05 -30.32
N GLY A 1060 -24.14 17.88 -29.54
CA GLY A 1060 -23.90 19.29 -29.89
C GLY A 1060 -25.16 20.15 -29.84
N LEU A 1061 -26.19 19.71 -29.12
CA LEU A 1061 -27.48 20.40 -29.00
C LEU A 1061 -27.59 21.16 -27.66
N PRO A 1062 -28.31 22.29 -27.62
CA PRO A 1062 -28.57 23.00 -26.37
C PRO A 1062 -29.56 22.24 -25.46
N ASP A 1063 -29.51 22.51 -24.15
CA ASP A 1063 -30.32 21.83 -23.11
C ASP A 1063 -31.85 21.85 -23.34
N GLY A 1064 -32.36 22.80 -24.12
CA GLY A 1064 -33.78 22.95 -24.49
C GLY A 1064 -34.16 22.39 -25.86
N ALA A 1065 -33.24 21.72 -26.56
CA ALA A 1065 -33.51 21.14 -27.88
C ALA A 1065 -34.51 19.99 -27.81
N HIS A 1066 -35.06 19.60 -28.97
CA HIS A 1066 -35.91 18.43 -29.10
C HIS A 1066 -35.19 17.32 -29.88
N VAL A 1067 -35.58 16.07 -29.66
CA VAL A 1067 -35.08 14.89 -30.39
C VAL A 1067 -36.23 13.93 -30.68
N GLN A 1068 -36.16 13.22 -31.81
CA GLN A 1068 -37.07 12.12 -32.10
C GLN A 1068 -36.61 10.85 -31.41
N VAL A 1069 -37.55 10.08 -30.89
CA VAL A 1069 -37.29 8.90 -30.07
C VAL A 1069 -38.15 7.75 -30.55
N GLU A 1070 -37.55 6.57 -30.72
CA GLU A 1070 -38.23 5.31 -31.02
C GLU A 1070 -37.96 4.31 -29.89
N ASP A 1071 -39.01 3.82 -29.23
CA ASP A 1071 -38.92 2.70 -28.30
C ASP A 1071 -38.76 1.40 -29.08
N LEU A 1072 -37.63 0.72 -28.91
CA LEU A 1072 -37.25 -0.40 -29.76
C LEU A 1072 -37.94 -1.73 -29.41
N PHE A 1073 -38.57 -1.84 -28.24
CA PHE A 1073 -39.39 -3.00 -27.90
C PHE A 1073 -40.77 -2.91 -28.55
N SER A 1074 -41.39 -1.73 -28.50
CA SER A 1074 -42.75 -1.49 -28.99
C SER A 1074 -42.85 -0.94 -30.42
N GLY A 1075 -41.78 -0.29 -30.91
CA GLY A 1075 -41.77 0.47 -32.16
C GLY A 1075 -42.45 1.85 -32.07
N HIS A 1076 -42.92 2.26 -30.89
CA HIS A 1076 -43.60 3.53 -30.71
C HIS A 1076 -42.65 4.71 -30.85
N ARG A 1077 -43.05 5.74 -31.62
CA ARG A 1077 -42.25 6.94 -31.89
C ARG A 1077 -42.87 8.18 -31.26
N PHE A 1078 -42.03 9.00 -30.63
CA PHE A 1078 -42.44 10.23 -29.95
C PHE A 1078 -41.28 11.23 -29.92
N THR A 1079 -41.52 12.43 -29.39
CA THR A 1079 -40.53 13.51 -29.30
C THR A 1079 -40.25 13.83 -27.84
N TRP A 1080 -38.97 13.93 -27.48
CA TRP A 1080 -38.54 14.52 -26.21
C TRP A 1080 -38.13 15.97 -26.43
N ILE A 1081 -38.55 16.85 -25.51
CA ILE A 1081 -38.22 18.27 -25.52
C ILE A 1081 -37.48 18.59 -24.23
N GLY A 1082 -36.28 19.15 -24.36
CA GLY A 1082 -35.38 19.42 -23.26
C GLY A 1082 -34.65 18.17 -22.76
N LYS A 1083 -33.58 18.38 -21.98
CA LYS A 1083 -32.74 17.27 -21.50
C LYS A 1083 -33.36 16.44 -20.37
N PHE A 1084 -34.27 16.99 -19.58
CA PHE A 1084 -34.88 16.25 -18.46
C PHE A 1084 -36.18 15.57 -18.89
N GLN A 1085 -36.21 14.25 -18.77
CA GLN A 1085 -37.39 13.43 -19.07
C GLN A 1085 -37.75 12.56 -17.87
N HIS A 1086 -39.00 12.11 -17.78
CA HIS A 1086 -39.45 11.23 -16.71
C HIS A 1086 -39.75 9.84 -17.24
N VAL A 1087 -39.33 8.81 -16.52
CA VAL A 1087 -39.52 7.40 -16.89
C VAL A 1087 -40.08 6.61 -15.72
N TRP A 1088 -40.85 5.57 -16.03
CA TRP A 1088 -41.38 4.60 -15.07
C TRP A 1088 -41.23 3.19 -15.65
N LEU A 1089 -40.57 2.30 -14.90
CA LEU A 1089 -40.29 0.92 -15.28
C LEU A 1089 -40.78 -0.01 -14.17
N ASP A 1090 -41.56 -1.02 -14.53
CA ASP A 1090 -42.11 -2.02 -13.60
C ASP A 1090 -41.50 -3.42 -13.84
N PRO A 1091 -41.69 -4.39 -12.94
CA PRO A 1091 -41.14 -5.73 -13.11
C PRO A 1091 -41.63 -6.50 -14.36
N GLN A 1092 -42.76 -6.12 -14.97
CA GLN A 1092 -43.23 -6.73 -16.22
C GLN A 1092 -42.51 -6.15 -17.44
N ASN A 1093 -42.06 -4.89 -17.34
CA ASN A 1093 -41.27 -4.18 -18.35
C ASN A 1093 -40.04 -3.52 -17.69
N PRO A 1094 -39.05 -4.30 -17.25
CA PRO A 1094 -37.98 -3.79 -16.39
C PRO A 1094 -36.93 -2.96 -17.12
N ALA A 1095 -37.08 -2.75 -18.43
CA ALA A 1095 -36.12 -1.99 -19.23
C ALA A 1095 -36.80 -1.30 -20.42
N ALA A 1096 -36.24 -0.16 -20.81
CA ALA A 1096 -36.58 0.54 -22.04
C ALA A 1096 -35.30 0.83 -22.84
N ILE A 1097 -35.38 0.63 -24.16
CA ILE A 1097 -34.29 0.86 -25.10
C ILE A 1097 -34.80 1.82 -26.16
N TRP A 1098 -34.22 3.02 -26.22
CA TRP A 1098 -34.62 4.07 -27.13
C TRP A 1098 -33.55 4.34 -28.18
N ARG A 1099 -33.97 4.47 -29.43
CA ARG A 1099 -33.16 5.08 -30.50
C ARG A 1099 -33.48 6.56 -30.58
N ILE A 1100 -32.46 7.40 -30.51
CA ILE A 1100 -32.57 8.86 -30.55
C ILE A 1100 -32.09 9.36 -31.91
N THR A 1101 -32.86 10.25 -32.53
CA THR A 1101 -32.50 10.94 -33.78
C THR A 1101 -32.52 12.45 -33.53
N PRO A 1102 -31.38 13.16 -33.69
CA PRO A 1102 -31.33 14.61 -33.54
C PRO A 1102 -32.06 15.34 -34.70
N PRO A 1103 -32.50 16.60 -34.51
CA PRO A 1103 -33.18 17.36 -35.56
C PRO A 1103 -32.30 17.58 -36.80
N GLY A 1104 -32.85 17.38 -37.99
CA GLY A 1104 -32.16 17.67 -39.26
C GLY A 1104 -31.29 16.55 -39.82
N VAL A 1105 -31.39 15.33 -39.26
CA VAL A 1105 -30.86 14.08 -39.84
C VAL A 1105 -31.94 13.36 -40.65
#